data_AF-A0A1F7ZYB7-F1
#
_entry.id   AF-A0A1F7ZYB7-F1
#
_cell.length_a   1.000
_cell.length_b   1.000
_cell.length_c   1.000
_cell.angle_alpha   90.00
_cell.angle_beta   90.00
_cell.angle_gamma   90.00
#
_symmetry.space_group_name_H-M   'P 1'
#
loop_
_entity.id
_entity.type
_entity.pdbx_description
1 polymer ?
#
loop_
_entity_poly.entity_id
_entity_poly.type
_entity_poly.pdbx_seq_one_letter_code
_entity_poly.pdbx_strand_id
1 'polypeptide(L)'
;MDDGEHFCNICGGPLSRNFVQHSTYDPYLTAENDTYWLGLTRIVRANVHDGEDSDEEGAYYISMMGTYEYEPSRIFRTNLNGPENELEFAAWDEGFVVHNACFMMLLEIGMGDKHMTTMGREIFLRMQMRMPMSNGTVINWGDCYYGGTGPFQGHRWMALDGYEWLVTNPDYEPDFSELLEDARRDGPEEINAKLWDEAKDYEYVDPFWRFPVELRHEILHLLPSESLFDILRASPAFCTASTAFSNKYWYSVIEDRMPWMEHTALSKILSEMESPMDYKSLAARLIEVTVTPDDRNGPWDEYLGLQNRRRIMLCIDRILDDIEDSVASEDNHEGVSTQILSLSSFRAVTFSWDVSINKKNTDVYIRPAIDNPPSPKNVKVYFGPDGDMVGIEFFLEGDKSGRLVGYQTNSLQSVSFPKDMVINGFVISLGPMRQSRTNYTIQGIAIIADGDYHRPYARLGHWTNNDLVHVLCARTIETLVGFSAQYCEAHIVQFGIIVADLAAASPGFVWDMEVDLLGTTRWIGNWPSPDNEPARLMPSPKQFSTRTQAPVQFLDFCFRTIDCIEAFFPFGQGKAIGGLLFKFTDGIQKLVGKAENDKSISEFACNEVTFNPGNEQRITGVAINCTDKRLGHPEPCGVNSIVFITEPKSNNMILGYRRFRSPGGYDLLKGPYEYYDTERPTVGMQFIFSQGVITQLGLMH
;
A
#
# COMPACT_ATOMS: atom_id res chain seq x y z
N MET A 1 21.68 9.87 -1.98
CA MET A 1 21.44 9.27 -0.65
C MET A 1 21.58 7.79 -0.93
N ASP A 2 22.48 7.11 -0.23
CA ASP A 2 22.76 5.71 -0.52
C ASP A 2 21.60 4.87 0.03
N ASP A 3 20.78 4.31 -0.87
CA ASP A 3 19.63 3.48 -0.51
C ASP A 3 20.13 2.17 0.12
N GLY A 4 19.57 1.77 1.26
CA GLY A 4 20.01 0.60 2.02
C GLY A 4 19.57 -0.74 1.41
N GLU A 5 20.15 -1.83 1.91
CA GLU A 5 19.74 -3.20 1.57
C GLU A 5 18.25 -3.45 1.88
N HIS A 6 17.60 -4.21 1.01
CA HIS A 6 16.24 -4.68 1.22
C HIS A 6 16.25 -5.95 2.08
N PHE A 7 15.23 -6.09 2.92
CA PHE A 7 15.03 -7.25 3.79
C PHE A 7 13.73 -7.98 3.44
N CYS A 8 13.61 -9.22 3.87
CA CYS A 8 12.40 -10.02 3.69
C CYS A 8 11.20 -9.35 4.37
N ASN A 9 10.12 -9.17 3.61
CA ASN A 9 8.91 -8.49 4.08
C ASN A 9 8.11 -9.33 5.09
N ILE A 10 8.37 -10.64 5.20
CA ILE A 10 7.75 -11.51 6.20
C ILE A 10 8.59 -11.60 7.48
N CYS A 11 9.92 -11.79 7.38
CA CYS A 11 10.75 -12.09 8.54
C CYS A 11 11.83 -11.06 8.85
N GLY A 12 11.96 -9.98 8.09
CA GLY A 12 12.97 -8.95 8.31
C GLY A 12 14.42 -9.42 8.12
N GLY A 13 14.63 -10.67 7.68
CA GLY A 13 15.95 -11.24 7.44
C GLY A 13 16.58 -10.77 6.13
N PRO A 14 17.89 -10.95 5.96
CA PRO A 14 18.61 -10.51 4.78
C PRO A 14 18.29 -11.36 3.55
N LEU A 15 18.25 -10.72 2.37
CA LEU A 15 17.87 -11.36 1.10
C LEU A 15 19.08 -11.84 0.27
N SER A 16 20.28 -11.77 0.83
CA SER A 16 21.53 -12.17 0.18
C SER A 16 22.48 -12.74 1.21
N ARG A 17 23.37 -13.65 0.80
CA ARG A 17 24.43 -14.21 1.65
C ARG A 17 25.75 -13.42 1.62
N ASN A 18 25.81 -12.33 0.86
CA ASN A 18 27.08 -11.58 0.66
C ASN A 18 27.68 -11.08 1.97
N PHE A 19 26.84 -10.77 2.97
CA PHE A 19 27.33 -10.32 4.28
C PHE A 19 28.04 -11.45 5.06
N VAL A 20 27.72 -12.73 4.81
CA VAL A 20 28.26 -13.88 5.57
C VAL A 20 29.77 -13.96 5.44
N GLN A 21 30.31 -13.69 4.23
CA GLN A 21 31.75 -13.74 3.94
C GLN A 21 32.57 -12.66 4.67
N HIS A 22 31.91 -11.62 5.18
CA HIS A 22 32.52 -10.49 5.88
C HIS A 22 31.89 -10.26 7.26
N SER A 23 31.22 -11.28 7.79
CA SER A 23 30.48 -11.22 9.06
C SER A 23 31.37 -11.54 10.25
N THR A 24 30.82 -11.32 11.45
CA THR A 24 31.39 -11.80 12.71
C THR A 24 30.83 -13.16 13.13
N TYR A 25 29.98 -13.78 12.30
CA TYR A 25 29.39 -15.08 12.60
C TYR A 25 30.43 -16.20 12.65
N ASP A 26 30.16 -17.22 13.46
CA ASP A 26 30.95 -18.44 13.48
C ASP A 26 30.79 -19.22 12.15
N PRO A 27 31.86 -19.37 11.36
CA PRO A 27 31.80 -20.08 10.08
C PRO A 27 31.44 -21.57 10.21
N TYR A 28 31.54 -22.17 11.41
CA TYR A 28 31.09 -23.53 11.67
C TYR A 28 29.57 -23.65 11.82
N LEU A 29 28.90 -22.56 12.21
CA LEU A 29 27.45 -22.50 12.43
C LEU A 29 26.69 -21.90 11.25
N THR A 30 27.39 -21.19 10.35
CA THR A 30 26.81 -20.61 9.13
C THR A 30 27.43 -21.22 7.87
N ALA A 31 27.38 -22.55 7.73
CA ALA A 31 27.88 -23.19 6.52
C ALA A 31 27.03 -22.80 5.30
N GLU A 32 27.53 -23.11 4.10
CA GLU A 32 26.85 -22.73 2.85
C GLU A 32 25.42 -23.29 2.77
N ASN A 33 25.21 -24.52 3.25
CA ASN A 33 23.89 -25.15 3.27
C ASN A 33 22.92 -24.47 4.25
N ASP A 34 23.44 -23.89 5.33
CA ASP A 34 22.64 -23.28 6.40
C ASP A 34 22.12 -21.89 6.00
N THR A 35 22.80 -21.22 5.06
CA THR A 35 22.47 -19.84 4.66
C THR A 35 21.96 -19.74 3.22
N TYR A 36 21.97 -20.84 2.44
CA TYR A 36 21.53 -20.85 1.04
C TYR A 36 20.10 -20.34 0.84
N TRP A 37 19.20 -20.65 1.78
CA TRP A 37 17.79 -20.25 1.73
C TRP A 37 17.59 -18.73 1.67
N LEU A 38 18.52 -17.93 2.21
CA LEU A 38 18.43 -16.46 2.24
C LEU A 38 18.38 -15.85 0.84
N GLY A 39 19.01 -16.50 -0.14
CA GLY A 39 18.99 -16.07 -1.54
C GLY A 39 17.77 -16.56 -2.32
N LEU A 40 17.01 -17.53 -1.79
CA LEU A 40 15.83 -18.09 -2.44
C LEU A 40 14.60 -17.27 -2.06
N THR A 41 14.12 -16.47 -3.01
CA THR A 41 13.07 -15.49 -2.75
C THR A 41 11.97 -15.56 -3.80
N ARG A 42 10.86 -14.89 -3.48
CA ARG A 42 9.69 -14.66 -4.33
C ARG A 42 9.29 -13.20 -4.23
N ILE A 43 8.61 -12.71 -5.26
CA ILE A 43 8.01 -11.38 -5.30
C ILE A 43 6.50 -11.54 -5.22
N VAL A 44 5.88 -10.84 -4.27
CA VAL A 44 4.44 -10.65 -4.17
C VAL A 44 4.12 -9.29 -4.78
N ARG A 45 3.39 -9.24 -5.90
CA ARG A 45 3.11 -7.99 -6.63
C ARG A 45 1.69 -7.88 -7.13
N ALA A 46 1.30 -6.64 -7.41
CA ALA A 46 0.18 -6.35 -8.26
C ALA A 46 0.56 -6.59 -9.74
N ASN A 47 -0.39 -7.07 -10.55
CA ASN A 47 -0.21 -7.18 -11.99
C ASN A 47 -0.53 -5.82 -12.64
N VAL A 48 0.53 -5.10 -13.02
CA VAL A 48 0.44 -3.77 -13.67
C VAL A 48 0.50 -3.97 -15.18
N HIS A 49 -0.45 -3.37 -15.90
CA HIS A 49 -0.58 -3.57 -17.34
C HIS A 49 0.38 -2.66 -18.11
N ASP A 50 1.61 -3.13 -18.36
CA ASP A 50 2.57 -2.43 -19.22
C ASP A 50 2.49 -2.93 -20.67
N GLY A 51 1.29 -2.87 -21.26
CA GLY A 51 1.07 -2.86 -22.71
C GLY A 51 1.53 -4.01 -23.62
N GLU A 52 2.45 -4.90 -23.23
CA GLU A 52 3.08 -5.84 -24.19
C GLU A 52 3.20 -7.31 -23.76
N ASP A 53 2.99 -7.71 -22.49
CA ASP A 53 3.04 -9.13 -22.08
C ASP A 53 1.77 -9.58 -21.33
N SER A 54 1.02 -10.50 -21.94
CA SER A 54 -0.34 -10.91 -21.55
C SER A 54 -0.45 -12.32 -20.94
N ASP A 55 0.67 -12.92 -20.52
CA ASP A 55 0.67 -14.33 -20.12
C ASP A 55 0.49 -14.55 -18.59
N GLU A 56 0.45 -13.48 -17.79
CA GLU A 56 0.23 -13.56 -16.33
C GLU A 56 -1.25 -13.40 -15.95
N GLU A 57 -1.86 -14.47 -15.42
CA GLU A 57 -3.29 -14.51 -15.04
C GLU A 57 -3.50 -13.98 -13.61
N GLY A 58 -4.30 -12.92 -13.43
CA GLY A 58 -4.65 -12.38 -12.10
C GLY A 58 -4.33 -10.90 -11.91
N ALA A 59 -5.05 -10.24 -10.99
CA ALA A 59 -4.79 -8.86 -10.55
C ALA A 59 -3.55 -8.75 -9.64
N TYR A 60 -3.17 -9.86 -9.02
CA TYR A 60 -2.01 -10.00 -8.13
C TYR A 60 -1.29 -11.29 -8.49
N TYR A 61 0.03 -11.24 -8.45
CA TYR A 61 0.90 -12.33 -8.87
C TYR A 61 1.97 -12.59 -7.82
N ILE A 62 2.28 -13.88 -7.64
CA ILE A 62 3.38 -14.35 -6.80
C ILE A 62 4.37 -15.03 -7.73
N SER A 63 5.59 -14.50 -7.77
CA SER A 63 6.61 -15.02 -8.69
C SER A 63 6.97 -16.47 -8.36
N MET A 64 7.45 -17.15 -9.40
CA MET A 64 8.27 -18.35 -9.19
C MET A 64 9.46 -18.05 -8.28
N MET A 65 9.91 -19.07 -7.55
CA MET A 65 11.14 -19.01 -6.76
C MET A 65 12.34 -18.65 -7.65
N GLY A 66 13.22 -17.79 -7.15
CA GLY A 66 14.44 -17.40 -7.83
C GLY A 66 15.47 -16.80 -6.88
N THR A 67 16.66 -16.56 -7.41
CA THR A 67 17.67 -15.70 -6.80
C THR A 67 17.53 -14.31 -7.40
N TYR A 68 17.61 -13.30 -6.54
CA TYR A 68 17.49 -11.92 -6.97
C TYR A 68 18.72 -11.13 -6.53
N GLU A 69 19.27 -10.35 -7.45
CA GLU A 69 20.34 -9.40 -7.17
C GLU A 69 19.74 -8.03 -6.86
N TYR A 70 20.28 -7.38 -5.83
CA TYR A 70 19.78 -6.13 -5.31
C TYR A 70 20.77 -5.02 -5.67
N GLU A 71 20.30 -4.07 -6.48
CA GLU A 71 20.91 -2.76 -6.58
C GLU A 71 20.03 -1.75 -5.82
N PRO A 72 20.58 -0.60 -5.39
CA PRO A 72 19.77 0.50 -4.87
C PRO A 72 18.56 0.74 -5.79
N SER A 73 17.33 0.61 -5.26
CA SER A 73 16.04 0.76 -5.99
C SER A 73 15.67 -0.30 -7.04
N ARG A 74 16.46 -1.37 -7.23
CA ARG A 74 16.22 -2.37 -8.29
C ARG A 74 16.45 -3.80 -7.85
N ILE A 75 15.61 -4.71 -8.34
CA ILE A 75 15.71 -6.15 -8.11
C ILE A 75 15.82 -6.84 -9.47
N PHE A 76 16.89 -7.61 -9.67
CA PHE A 76 17.10 -8.40 -10.87
C PHE A 76 16.90 -9.88 -10.58
N ARG A 77 16.05 -10.57 -11.35
CA ARG A 77 15.97 -12.03 -11.26
C ARG A 77 17.11 -12.67 -12.06
N THR A 78 18.01 -13.41 -11.40
CA THR A 78 19.23 -13.94 -12.04
C THR A 78 19.17 -15.40 -12.47
N ASN A 79 18.10 -16.12 -12.12
CA ASN A 79 17.92 -17.54 -12.45
C ASN A 79 16.62 -17.77 -13.24
N LEU A 80 16.68 -17.56 -14.56
CA LEU A 80 15.87 -18.27 -15.53
C LEU A 80 16.85 -19.07 -16.40
N ASN A 81 16.52 -20.33 -16.70
CA ASN A 81 17.34 -21.16 -17.60
C ASN A 81 17.25 -20.63 -19.05
N GLY A 82 17.89 -19.50 -19.33
CA GLY A 82 17.92 -18.84 -20.64
C GLY A 82 18.72 -17.53 -20.61
N PRO A 83 19.45 -17.18 -21.69
CA PRO A 83 20.22 -15.93 -21.81
C PRO A 83 19.38 -14.68 -22.10
N GLU A 84 18.05 -14.81 -22.09
CA GLU A 84 17.08 -13.73 -22.23
C GLU A 84 16.14 -13.82 -21.02
N ASN A 85 15.82 -12.68 -20.40
CA ASN A 85 14.91 -12.48 -19.25
C ASN A 85 15.59 -12.12 -17.92
N GLU A 86 16.41 -11.07 -17.94
CA GLU A 86 16.52 -10.15 -16.78
C GLU A 86 15.19 -9.39 -16.69
N LEU A 87 14.27 -9.83 -15.83
CA LEU A 87 13.15 -8.97 -15.43
C LEU A 87 13.67 -8.00 -14.37
N GLU A 88 13.74 -6.72 -14.73
CA GLU A 88 14.05 -5.60 -13.84
C GLU A 88 12.77 -5.21 -13.10
N PHE A 89 12.82 -5.18 -11.76
CA PHE A 89 11.71 -4.72 -10.94
C PHE A 89 12.14 -3.57 -10.04
N ALA A 90 11.32 -2.53 -9.91
CA ALA A 90 11.51 -1.51 -8.90
C ALA A 90 11.07 -2.05 -7.52
N ALA A 91 12.01 -2.19 -6.58
CA ALA A 91 11.71 -2.64 -5.23
C ALA A 91 10.74 -1.67 -4.55
N TRP A 92 9.69 -2.18 -3.89
CA TRP A 92 8.61 -1.42 -3.24
C TRP A 92 7.62 -0.69 -4.14
N ASP A 93 8.03 -0.26 -5.33
CA ASP A 93 7.14 0.38 -6.29
C ASP A 93 6.33 -0.67 -7.08
N GLU A 94 6.91 -1.84 -7.34
CA GLU A 94 6.30 -2.91 -8.15
C GLU A 94 6.06 -4.23 -7.39
N GLY A 95 6.50 -4.38 -6.13
CA GLY A 95 6.29 -5.62 -5.38
C GLY A 95 7.09 -5.76 -4.07
N PHE A 96 6.67 -6.72 -3.24
CA PHE A 96 7.29 -7.09 -1.96
C PHE A 96 8.10 -8.37 -2.10
N VAL A 97 9.35 -8.34 -1.63
CA VAL A 97 10.22 -9.53 -1.65
C VAL A 97 10.10 -10.31 -0.36
N VAL A 98 9.99 -11.62 -0.48
CA VAL A 98 9.90 -12.56 0.64
C VAL A 98 10.80 -13.77 0.39
N HIS A 99 11.36 -14.37 1.43
CA HIS A 99 12.03 -15.67 1.29
C HIS A 99 11.02 -16.75 0.91
N ASN A 100 11.43 -17.71 0.08
CA ASN A 100 10.59 -18.83 -0.30
C ASN A 100 10.15 -19.63 0.94
N ALA A 101 11.06 -19.92 1.87
CA ALA A 101 10.73 -20.65 3.09
C ALA A 101 9.68 -19.92 3.94
N CYS A 102 9.82 -18.60 4.10
CA CYS A 102 8.84 -17.77 4.80
C CYS A 102 7.46 -17.82 4.13
N PHE A 103 7.42 -17.73 2.81
CA PHE A 103 6.16 -17.80 2.06
C PHE A 103 5.51 -19.19 2.12
N MET A 104 6.31 -20.27 2.01
CA MET A 104 5.79 -21.64 2.11
C MET A 104 5.23 -21.94 3.49
N MET A 105 5.90 -21.51 4.56
CA MET A 105 5.35 -21.64 5.92
C MET A 105 4.02 -20.88 6.06
N LEU A 106 3.93 -19.64 5.57
CA LEU A 106 2.68 -18.88 5.58
C LEU A 106 1.55 -19.60 4.81
N LEU A 107 1.90 -20.27 3.70
CA LEU A 107 0.96 -21.06 2.90
C LEU A 107 0.49 -22.33 3.62
N GLU A 108 1.42 -23.08 4.21
CA GLU A 108 1.16 -24.37 4.86
C GLU A 108 0.31 -24.22 6.12
N ILE A 109 0.63 -23.23 6.96
CA ILE A 109 -0.07 -22.97 8.22
C ILE A 109 -1.37 -22.22 8.00
N GLY A 110 -1.36 -21.26 7.07
CA GLY A 110 -2.43 -20.28 6.96
C GLY A 110 -3.73 -20.84 6.38
N MET A 111 -3.69 -21.71 5.35
CA MET A 111 -4.89 -21.94 4.54
C MET A 111 -4.95 -23.30 3.82
N GLY A 112 -6.05 -24.05 4.05
CA GLY A 112 -6.41 -25.23 3.26
C GLY A 112 -6.80 -24.95 1.79
N ASP A 113 -7.17 -26.02 1.07
CA ASP A 113 -7.31 -26.24 -0.39
C ASP A 113 -7.92 -25.16 -1.33
N LYS A 114 -8.37 -23.97 -0.91
CA LYS A 114 -9.16 -23.04 -1.76
C LYS A 114 -8.69 -21.58 -1.89
N HIS A 115 -7.53 -21.18 -1.37
CA HIS A 115 -7.21 -19.74 -1.16
C HIS A 115 -6.01 -19.12 -1.90
N MET A 116 -5.32 -19.84 -2.79
CA MET A 116 -4.10 -19.30 -3.44
C MET A 116 -4.32 -17.99 -4.24
N THR A 117 -5.44 -17.84 -4.96
CA THR A 117 -5.72 -16.63 -5.76
C THR A 117 -6.05 -15.40 -4.92
N THR A 118 -6.69 -15.58 -3.76
CA THR A 118 -6.96 -14.49 -2.80
C THR A 118 -5.73 -14.16 -1.96
N MET A 119 -4.81 -15.11 -1.76
CA MET A 119 -3.62 -14.94 -0.92
C MET A 119 -2.66 -13.87 -1.46
N GLY A 120 -2.38 -13.88 -2.77
CA GLY A 120 -1.52 -12.86 -3.39
C GLY A 120 -2.07 -11.45 -3.18
N ARG A 121 -3.39 -11.28 -3.31
CA ARG A 121 -4.10 -10.04 -2.99
C ARG A 121 -3.95 -9.66 -1.52
N GLU A 122 -4.39 -10.52 -0.60
CA GLU A 122 -4.41 -10.19 0.83
C GLU A 122 -3.02 -9.84 1.34
N ILE A 123 -2.01 -10.66 1.02
CA ILE A 123 -0.63 -10.41 1.47
C ILE A 123 -0.11 -9.10 0.86
N PHE A 124 -0.25 -8.89 -0.44
CA PHE A 124 0.22 -7.67 -1.10
C PHE A 124 -0.41 -6.43 -0.48
N LEU A 125 -1.73 -6.45 -0.28
CA LEU A 125 -2.48 -5.34 0.26
C LEU A 125 -2.06 -5.04 1.71
N ARG A 126 -1.93 -6.06 2.56
CA ARG A 126 -1.49 -5.87 3.95
C ARG A 126 -0.06 -5.33 4.00
N MET A 127 0.82 -5.84 3.15
CA MET A 127 2.20 -5.35 3.03
C MET A 127 2.24 -3.88 2.60
N GLN A 128 1.49 -3.51 1.55
CA GLN A 128 1.38 -2.13 1.06
C GLN A 128 0.81 -1.18 2.13
N MET A 129 -0.16 -1.64 2.90
CA MET A 129 -0.78 -0.85 3.99
C MET A 129 0.12 -0.69 5.23
N ARG A 130 1.08 -1.60 5.43
CA ARG A 130 1.99 -1.62 6.60
C ARG A 130 3.39 -1.07 6.29
N MET A 131 3.67 -0.71 5.04
CA MET A 131 4.93 -0.11 4.61
C MET A 131 5.19 1.24 5.32
N PRO A 132 6.33 1.44 5.99
CA PRO A 132 6.67 2.73 6.60
C PRO A 132 7.14 3.74 5.56
N MET A 133 6.78 5.02 5.75
CA MET A 133 7.15 6.12 4.86
C MET A 133 8.55 6.72 5.09
N SER A 134 9.23 6.38 6.18
CA SER A 134 10.66 6.67 6.28
C SER A 134 11.43 5.72 5.34
N ASN A 135 12.69 6.00 5.02
CA ASN A 135 13.62 5.09 4.31
C ASN A 135 13.89 3.75 5.05
N GLY A 136 12.92 3.26 5.82
CA GLY A 136 12.94 1.95 6.45
C GLY A 136 12.87 0.90 5.37
N THR A 137 13.68 -0.13 5.54
CA THR A 137 13.89 -1.22 4.60
C THR A 137 13.02 -2.43 4.92
N VAL A 138 12.01 -2.25 5.79
CA VAL A 138 11.14 -3.30 6.33
C VAL A 138 9.73 -2.80 6.64
N ILE A 139 8.76 -3.71 6.64
CA ILE A 139 7.37 -3.50 7.06
C ILE A 139 7.27 -3.55 8.59
N ASN A 140 6.33 -2.83 9.19
CA ASN A 140 6.06 -2.95 10.63
C ASN A 140 4.76 -3.73 10.89
N TRP A 141 4.88 -5.02 11.19
CA TRP A 141 3.77 -5.88 11.58
C TRP A 141 3.29 -5.64 13.03
N GLY A 142 3.98 -4.79 13.80
CA GLY A 142 3.61 -4.44 15.16
C GLY A 142 4.23 -5.30 16.26
N ASP A 143 5.22 -6.13 15.90
CA ASP A 143 6.03 -6.88 16.85
C ASP A 143 7.33 -6.14 17.21
N CYS A 144 8.13 -6.72 18.12
CA CYS A 144 9.49 -6.26 18.38
C CYS A 144 10.42 -6.61 17.21
N TYR A 145 10.19 -5.97 16.06
CA TYR A 145 11.02 -6.03 14.86
C TYR A 145 11.28 -7.45 14.33
N TYR A 146 10.23 -8.14 13.88
CA TYR A 146 10.29 -9.47 13.25
C TYR A 146 10.93 -10.55 14.13
N GLY A 147 10.44 -10.63 15.36
CA GLY A 147 10.98 -11.53 16.38
C GLY A 147 12.47 -11.31 16.65
N GLY A 148 12.93 -10.05 16.67
CA GLY A 148 14.28 -9.70 17.11
C GLY A 148 15.30 -9.37 16.02
N THR A 149 14.94 -9.32 14.74
CA THR A 149 15.89 -8.95 13.65
C THR A 149 16.11 -7.44 13.51
N GLY A 150 15.23 -6.60 14.07
CA GLY A 150 15.34 -5.13 13.98
C GLY A 150 16.71 -4.52 14.30
N PRO A 151 17.36 -4.91 15.41
CA PRO A 151 18.69 -4.40 15.76
C PRO A 151 19.76 -4.67 14.70
N PHE A 152 19.55 -5.64 13.81
CA PHE A 152 20.48 -6.08 12.76
C PHE A 152 20.22 -5.38 11.42
N GLN A 153 19.09 -4.67 11.30
CA GLN A 153 18.65 -3.99 10.08
C GLN A 153 19.22 -2.56 10.05
N GLY A 154 20.30 -2.36 9.28
CA GLY A 154 20.88 -1.04 9.00
C GLY A 154 20.78 -0.69 7.52
N HIS A 155 21.74 0.11 7.03
CA HIS A 155 21.98 0.26 5.59
C HIS A 155 22.38 -1.08 4.93
N ARG A 156 22.89 -2.01 5.74
CA ARG A 156 23.15 -3.42 5.40
C ARG A 156 22.85 -4.29 6.61
N TRP A 157 22.75 -5.59 6.42
CA TRP A 157 22.68 -6.55 7.53
C TRP A 157 23.92 -6.43 8.43
N MET A 158 23.70 -6.21 9.72
CA MET A 158 24.76 -6.08 10.73
C MET A 158 24.98 -7.39 11.47
N ALA A 159 25.70 -8.33 10.86
CA ALA A 159 25.98 -9.63 11.48
C ALA A 159 26.79 -9.51 12.79
N LEU A 160 26.31 -10.18 13.84
CA LEU A 160 26.90 -10.19 15.18
C LEU A 160 27.07 -11.62 15.68
N ASP A 161 28.26 -11.97 16.14
CA ASP A 161 28.57 -13.25 16.80
C ASP A 161 27.54 -13.61 17.88
N GLY A 162 27.10 -14.87 17.85
CA GLY A 162 26.07 -15.40 18.72
C GLY A 162 24.65 -15.06 18.26
N TYR A 163 24.40 -14.69 17.00
CA TYR A 163 23.05 -14.49 16.44
C TYR A 163 22.87 -15.22 15.10
N GLU A 164 23.61 -16.31 14.92
CA GLU A 164 23.63 -17.16 13.73
C GLU A 164 22.26 -17.78 13.47
N TRP A 165 21.51 -18.07 14.54
CA TRP A 165 20.14 -18.57 14.44
C TRP A 165 19.20 -17.67 13.60
N LEU A 166 19.46 -16.36 13.46
CA LEU A 166 18.67 -15.48 12.60
C LEU A 166 18.83 -15.77 11.10
N VAL A 167 19.96 -16.36 10.72
CA VAL A 167 20.35 -16.60 9.32
C VAL A 167 20.40 -18.09 8.95
N THR A 168 20.33 -18.99 9.92
CA THR A 168 20.23 -20.44 9.72
C THR A 168 18.93 -20.84 9.03
N ASN A 169 18.97 -21.84 8.16
CA ASN A 169 17.83 -22.32 7.39
C ASN A 169 16.70 -22.81 8.31
N PRO A 170 15.50 -22.21 8.25
CA PRO A 170 14.36 -22.63 9.07
C PRO A 170 13.81 -24.01 8.70
N ASP A 171 14.18 -24.54 7.53
CA ASP A 171 13.82 -25.90 7.10
C ASP A 171 14.91 -26.92 7.47
N TYR A 172 16.01 -26.49 8.11
CA TYR A 172 17.01 -27.41 8.63
C TYR A 172 16.45 -28.18 9.83
N GLU A 173 16.42 -29.50 9.71
CA GLU A 173 15.95 -30.39 10.76
C GLU A 173 17.12 -30.96 11.57
N PRO A 174 17.15 -30.75 12.90
CA PRO A 174 18.13 -31.39 13.76
C PRO A 174 17.85 -32.88 13.92
N ASP A 175 18.84 -33.62 14.39
CA ASP A 175 18.62 -34.99 14.87
C ASP A 175 17.89 -34.94 16.22
N PHE A 176 16.59 -35.23 16.21
CA PHE A 176 15.76 -35.26 17.42
C PHE A 176 16.09 -36.42 18.37
N SER A 177 16.98 -37.35 18.00
CA SER A 177 17.25 -38.56 18.79
C SER A 177 17.71 -38.24 20.22
N GLU A 178 18.63 -37.29 20.39
CA GLU A 178 19.12 -36.90 21.72
C GLU A 178 18.01 -36.24 22.55
N LEU A 179 17.26 -35.32 21.95
CA LEU A 179 16.14 -34.64 22.60
C LEU A 179 15.04 -35.62 23.04
N LEU A 180 14.76 -36.65 22.23
CA LEU A 180 13.79 -37.70 22.55
C LEU A 180 14.29 -38.63 23.66
N GLU A 181 15.57 -39.00 23.65
CA GLU A 181 16.17 -39.82 24.72
C GLU A 181 16.23 -39.04 26.05
N ASP A 182 16.55 -37.76 26.00
CA ASP A 182 16.54 -36.88 27.17
C ASP A 182 15.13 -36.69 27.73
N ALA A 183 14.12 -36.52 26.88
CA ALA A 183 12.72 -36.47 27.30
C ALA A 183 12.22 -37.80 27.89
N ARG A 184 12.80 -38.94 27.50
CA ARG A 184 12.49 -40.26 28.09
C ARG A 184 13.20 -40.47 29.43
N ARG A 185 14.44 -39.98 29.55
CA ARG A 185 15.25 -40.10 30.76
C ARG A 185 14.71 -39.21 31.87
N ASP A 186 14.43 -37.96 31.52
CA ASP A 186 13.90 -36.95 32.43
C ASP A 186 12.40 -37.19 32.60
N GLY A 187 12.03 -38.05 33.54
CA GLY A 187 10.64 -38.25 33.90
C GLY A 187 9.98 -36.95 34.39
N PRO A 188 8.64 -36.92 34.49
CA PRO A 188 7.93 -35.68 34.83
C PRO A 188 8.31 -35.19 36.23
N GLU A 189 8.68 -36.11 37.12
CA GLU A 189 9.18 -35.82 38.46
C GLU A 189 10.53 -35.08 38.45
N GLU A 190 11.43 -35.38 37.52
CA GLU A 190 12.76 -34.76 37.43
C GLU A 190 12.67 -33.34 36.86
N ILE A 191 11.82 -33.13 35.85
CA ILE A 191 11.56 -31.78 35.33
C ILE A 191 10.79 -30.95 36.34
N ASN A 192 9.79 -31.52 37.01
CA ASN A 192 9.13 -30.84 38.11
C ASN A 192 10.16 -30.48 39.17
N ALA A 193 11.08 -31.37 39.55
CA ALA A 193 12.12 -31.05 40.53
C ALA A 193 13.05 -29.89 40.06
N LYS A 194 13.47 -29.87 38.79
CA LYS A 194 14.27 -28.77 38.22
C LYS A 194 13.51 -27.44 38.20
N LEU A 195 12.28 -27.43 37.68
CA LEU A 195 11.41 -26.24 37.67
C LEU A 195 11.09 -25.76 39.09
N TRP A 196 10.90 -26.69 40.02
CA TRP A 196 10.59 -26.40 41.42
C TRP A 196 11.84 -25.93 42.18
N ASP A 197 13.04 -26.44 41.84
CA ASP A 197 14.32 -25.94 42.36
C ASP A 197 14.57 -24.48 41.95
N GLU A 198 14.18 -24.09 40.74
CA GLU A 198 14.19 -22.69 40.29
C GLU A 198 13.13 -21.83 41.03
N ALA A 199 11.98 -22.41 41.36
CA ALA A 199 10.88 -21.74 42.04
C ALA A 199 11.01 -21.68 43.58
N LYS A 200 11.98 -22.40 44.18
CA LYS A 200 12.13 -22.64 45.63
C LYS A 200 12.26 -21.40 46.48
N ASP A 201 12.74 -20.29 45.92
CA ASP A 201 12.91 -19.03 46.65
C ASP A 201 11.58 -18.36 47.04
N TYR A 202 10.43 -18.89 46.58
CA TYR A 202 9.11 -18.23 46.70
C TYR A 202 8.00 -19.07 47.36
N GLU A 203 8.31 -20.25 47.93
CA GLU A 203 7.30 -21.20 48.45
C GLU A 203 6.30 -20.58 49.46
N TYR A 204 6.75 -19.61 50.28
CA TYR A 204 5.91 -18.91 51.26
C TYR A 204 5.34 -17.57 50.78
N VAL A 205 5.64 -17.17 49.54
CA VAL A 205 5.32 -15.85 48.98
C VAL A 205 4.40 -15.94 47.75
N ASP A 206 4.29 -17.12 47.12
CA ASP A 206 3.47 -17.29 45.91
C ASP A 206 1.98 -17.00 46.17
N PRO A 207 1.44 -15.87 45.64
CA PRO A 207 0.07 -15.47 45.89
C PRO A 207 -0.94 -16.39 45.21
N PHE A 208 -0.53 -17.18 44.21
CA PHE A 208 -1.41 -18.04 43.43
C PHE A 208 -1.86 -19.29 44.19
N TRP A 209 -1.22 -19.65 45.31
CA TRP A 209 -1.73 -20.68 46.21
C TRP A 209 -3.11 -20.36 46.79
N ARG A 210 -3.52 -19.09 46.78
CA ARG A 210 -4.87 -18.68 47.20
C ARG A 210 -5.95 -19.02 46.18
N PHE A 211 -5.58 -19.34 44.93
CA PHE A 211 -6.53 -19.74 43.91
C PHE A 211 -6.90 -21.23 44.07
N PRO A 212 -8.20 -21.56 43.97
CA PRO A 212 -8.64 -22.94 43.79
C PRO A 212 -7.86 -23.63 42.67
N VAL A 213 -7.64 -24.94 42.81
CA VAL A 213 -6.85 -25.71 41.84
C VAL A 213 -7.50 -25.68 40.45
N GLU A 214 -8.83 -25.62 40.40
CA GLU A 214 -9.61 -25.52 39.17
C GLU A 214 -9.31 -24.22 38.42
N LEU A 215 -9.22 -23.08 39.11
CA LEU A 215 -8.85 -21.82 38.47
C LEU A 215 -7.40 -21.83 37.98
N ARG A 216 -6.50 -22.50 38.71
CA ARG A 216 -5.11 -22.68 38.25
C ARG A 216 -5.05 -23.55 37.00
N HIS A 217 -5.86 -24.59 36.90
CA HIS A 217 -5.96 -25.41 35.68
C HIS A 217 -6.51 -24.61 34.49
N GLU A 218 -7.58 -23.85 34.68
CA GLU A 218 -8.14 -22.99 33.62
C GLU A 218 -7.11 -21.97 33.12
N ILE A 219 -6.35 -21.34 34.03
CA ILE A 219 -5.27 -20.43 33.64
C ILE A 219 -4.23 -21.18 32.79
N LEU A 220 -3.75 -22.35 33.21
CA LEU A 220 -2.78 -23.14 32.43
C LEU A 220 -3.34 -23.57 31.05
N HIS A 221 -4.65 -23.83 30.96
CA HIS A 221 -5.32 -24.13 29.70
C HIS A 221 -5.37 -22.92 28.75
N LEU A 222 -5.41 -21.70 29.26
CA LEU A 222 -5.52 -20.49 28.45
C LEU A 222 -4.16 -19.88 28.06
N LEU A 223 -3.05 -20.31 28.68
CA LEU A 223 -1.72 -19.76 28.41
C LEU A 223 -1.10 -20.33 27.12
N PRO A 224 -0.40 -19.51 26.31
CA PRO A 224 0.45 -20.00 25.23
C PRO A 224 1.62 -20.83 25.80
N SER A 225 2.26 -21.67 24.98
CA SER A 225 3.33 -22.60 25.41
C SER A 225 4.44 -21.95 26.21
N GLU A 226 4.92 -20.78 25.79
CA GLU A 226 5.99 -20.04 26.47
C GLU A 226 5.58 -19.63 27.88
N SER A 227 4.49 -18.89 27.97
CA SER A 227 3.96 -18.42 29.25
C SER A 227 3.54 -19.59 30.14
N LEU A 228 3.15 -20.73 29.55
CA LEU A 228 2.90 -21.97 30.27
C LEU A 228 4.18 -22.44 30.96
N PHE A 229 5.32 -22.58 30.28
CA PHE A 229 6.53 -23.02 30.96
C PHE A 229 7.14 -21.97 31.88
N ASP A 230 7.03 -20.68 31.54
CA ASP A 230 7.51 -19.59 32.40
C ASP A 230 6.72 -19.49 33.70
N ILE A 231 5.40 -19.67 33.66
CA ILE A 231 4.59 -19.68 34.89
C ILE A 231 4.89 -20.91 35.74
N LEU A 232 5.23 -22.06 35.14
CA LEU A 232 5.66 -23.26 35.87
C LEU A 232 7.01 -23.06 36.55
N ARG A 233 7.94 -22.31 35.94
CA ARG A 233 9.22 -21.90 36.56
C ARG A 233 9.02 -20.87 37.67
N ALA A 234 8.13 -19.90 37.45
CA ALA A 234 7.97 -18.75 38.35
C ALA A 234 7.06 -19.04 39.57
N SER A 235 6.17 -20.04 39.50
CA SER A 235 5.16 -20.30 40.52
C SER A 235 5.09 -21.77 40.93
N PRO A 236 5.46 -22.10 42.19
CA PRO A 236 5.23 -23.43 42.74
C PRO A 236 3.75 -23.87 42.72
N ALA A 237 2.81 -22.93 42.86
CA ALA A 237 1.38 -23.23 42.83
C ALA A 237 0.91 -23.73 41.46
N PHE A 238 1.44 -23.17 40.38
CA PHE A 238 1.17 -23.61 39.00
C PHE A 238 1.96 -24.86 38.63
N CYS A 239 3.24 -24.95 39.04
CA CYS A 239 4.06 -26.16 38.86
C CYS A 239 3.35 -27.39 39.44
N THR A 240 2.85 -27.29 40.67
CA THR A 240 2.10 -28.36 41.32
C THR A 240 0.80 -28.68 40.59
N ALA A 241 0.02 -27.67 40.19
CA ALA A 241 -1.24 -27.88 39.48
C ALA A 241 -1.05 -28.64 38.15
N SER A 242 0.03 -28.35 37.43
CA SER A 242 0.34 -29.00 36.15
C SER A 242 0.57 -30.52 36.22
N THR A 243 0.85 -31.05 37.42
CA THR A 243 1.04 -32.51 37.63
C THR A 243 -0.24 -33.31 37.47
N ALA A 244 -1.41 -32.67 37.58
CA ALA A 244 -2.71 -33.31 37.41
C ALA A 244 -3.10 -33.52 35.94
N PHE A 245 -2.39 -32.90 34.99
CA PHE A 245 -2.69 -33.02 33.57
C PHE A 245 -2.21 -34.35 32.98
N SER A 246 -3.05 -34.93 32.13
CA SER A 246 -2.74 -36.19 31.44
C SER A 246 -1.65 -36.03 30.39
N ASN A 247 -0.95 -37.11 30.06
CA ASN A 247 0.02 -37.10 28.96
C ASN A 247 -0.60 -36.70 27.60
N LYS A 248 -1.89 -37.00 27.39
CA LYS A 248 -2.63 -36.59 26.20
C LYS A 248 -2.78 -35.06 26.10
N TYR A 249 -2.92 -34.37 27.24
CA TYR A 249 -2.95 -32.91 27.26
C TYR A 249 -1.60 -32.33 26.82
N TRP A 250 -0.49 -32.88 27.31
CA TRP A 250 0.84 -32.41 26.92
C TRP A 250 1.16 -32.72 25.46
N TYR A 251 0.65 -33.83 24.92
CA TYR A 251 0.69 -34.09 23.49
C TYR A 251 -0.05 -33.02 22.69
N SER A 252 -1.27 -32.64 23.11
CA SER A 252 -2.01 -31.56 22.46
C SER A 252 -1.36 -30.18 22.64
N VAL A 253 -0.58 -29.97 23.70
CA VAL A 253 0.25 -28.74 23.82
C VAL A 253 1.31 -28.68 22.72
N ILE A 254 1.93 -29.82 22.35
CA ILE A 254 2.89 -29.86 21.24
C ILE A 254 2.17 -29.65 19.90
N GLU A 255 1.04 -30.33 19.67
CA GLU A 255 0.28 -30.18 18.42
C GLU A 255 -0.33 -28.79 18.26
N ASP A 256 -1.06 -28.29 19.27
CA ASP A 256 -1.88 -27.09 19.15
C ASP A 256 -1.12 -25.79 19.46
N ARG A 257 -0.03 -25.86 20.25
CA ARG A 257 0.66 -24.66 20.77
C ARG A 257 2.14 -24.61 20.40
N MET A 258 2.62 -25.53 19.56
CA MET A 258 3.95 -25.45 18.95
C MET A 258 3.85 -25.67 17.43
N PRO A 259 3.07 -24.85 16.70
CA PRO A 259 2.81 -25.05 15.27
C PRO A 259 4.09 -25.00 14.42
N TRP A 260 5.18 -24.38 14.90
CA TRP A 260 6.49 -24.45 14.25
C TRP A 260 7.10 -25.86 14.20
N MET A 261 6.56 -26.83 14.96
CA MET A 261 6.95 -28.24 14.90
C MET A 261 6.15 -29.04 13.87
N GLU A 262 5.09 -28.46 13.30
CA GLU A 262 4.35 -29.08 12.22
C GLU A 262 5.25 -29.25 10.97
N HIS A 263 5.03 -30.35 10.26
CA HIS A 263 5.80 -30.77 9.08
C HIS A 263 7.29 -31.05 9.31
N THR A 264 7.75 -31.03 10.56
CA THR A 264 9.10 -31.54 10.89
C THR A 264 9.12 -33.07 10.96
N ALA A 265 10.30 -33.66 10.80
CA ALA A 265 10.51 -35.10 11.04
C ALA A 265 10.05 -35.55 12.43
N LEU A 266 10.01 -34.67 13.43
CA LEU A 266 9.52 -35.00 14.77
C LEU A 266 8.09 -35.53 14.74
N SER A 267 7.18 -34.87 14.01
CA SER A 267 5.77 -35.29 13.94
C SER A 267 5.64 -36.72 13.41
N LYS A 268 6.43 -37.06 12.38
CA LYS A 268 6.50 -38.42 11.84
C LYS A 268 7.07 -39.40 12.86
N ILE A 269 8.19 -39.05 13.51
CA ILE A 269 8.83 -39.87 14.53
C ILE A 269 7.86 -40.17 15.68
N LEU A 270 7.13 -39.16 16.16
CA LEU A 270 6.13 -39.30 17.23
C LEU A 270 4.96 -40.20 16.80
N SER A 271 4.51 -40.11 15.54
CA SER A 271 3.42 -40.94 15.01
C SER A 271 3.79 -42.42 14.84
N GLU A 272 5.06 -42.70 14.56
CA GLU A 272 5.60 -44.05 14.35
C GLU A 272 6.12 -44.69 15.66
N MET A 273 6.12 -43.94 16.76
CA MET A 273 6.70 -44.37 18.03
C MET A 273 5.78 -45.29 18.82
N GLU A 274 6.26 -46.50 19.13
CA GLU A 274 5.53 -47.46 19.98
C GLU A 274 5.81 -47.28 21.49
N SER A 275 6.88 -46.58 21.84
CA SER A 275 7.34 -46.38 23.23
C SER A 275 6.52 -45.32 23.96
N PRO A 276 6.24 -45.49 25.27
CA PRO A 276 5.69 -44.40 26.08
C PRO A 276 6.67 -43.22 26.10
N MET A 277 6.16 -42.03 25.78
CA MET A 277 6.87 -40.77 25.78
C MET A 277 6.24 -39.84 26.81
N ASP A 278 7.06 -39.14 27.59
CA ASP A 278 6.56 -38.04 28.42
C ASP A 278 6.50 -36.77 27.56
N TYR A 279 5.28 -36.42 27.14
CA TYR A 279 5.07 -35.24 26.30
C TYR A 279 5.24 -33.93 27.07
N LYS A 280 5.12 -33.94 28.41
CA LYS A 280 5.43 -32.75 29.21
C LYS A 280 6.92 -32.46 29.14
N SER A 281 7.73 -33.50 29.31
CA SER A 281 9.18 -33.40 29.21
C SER A 281 9.63 -33.00 27.82
N LEU A 282 9.06 -33.63 26.80
CA LEU A 282 9.34 -33.27 25.42
C LEU A 282 9.00 -31.80 25.14
N ALA A 283 7.81 -31.34 25.53
CA ALA A 283 7.39 -29.96 25.35
C ALA A 283 8.32 -28.96 26.06
N ALA A 284 8.74 -29.27 27.30
CA ALA A 284 9.68 -28.42 28.04
C ALA A 284 11.03 -28.31 27.33
N ARG A 285 11.56 -29.43 26.83
CA ARG A 285 12.84 -29.48 26.10
C ARG A 285 12.76 -28.78 24.75
N LEU A 286 11.68 -28.96 24.00
CA LEU A 286 11.45 -28.24 22.75
C LEU A 286 11.46 -26.73 22.97
N ILE A 287 10.82 -26.24 24.04
CA ILE A 287 10.86 -24.81 24.39
C ILE A 287 12.26 -24.38 24.77
N GLU A 288 12.99 -25.17 25.56
CA GLU A 288 14.37 -24.84 25.97
C GLU A 288 15.34 -24.73 24.79
N VAL A 289 15.26 -25.63 23.80
CA VAL A 289 16.16 -25.59 22.63
C VAL A 289 15.76 -24.53 21.60
N THR A 290 14.53 -24.02 21.65
CA THR A 290 14.02 -23.02 20.69
C THR A 290 13.83 -21.61 21.27
N VAL A 291 13.84 -21.40 22.59
CA VAL A 291 13.91 -20.06 23.23
C VAL A 291 15.36 -19.68 23.44
N THR A 292 15.71 -18.45 23.13
CA THR A 292 17.04 -17.87 23.37
C THR A 292 16.97 -16.87 24.54
N PRO A 293 17.47 -17.21 25.76
CA PRO A 293 17.29 -16.37 26.96
C PRO A 293 17.91 -14.97 26.88
N ASP A 294 18.99 -14.82 26.08
CA ASP A 294 19.71 -13.56 25.84
C ASP A 294 19.63 -13.11 24.36
N ASP A 295 18.66 -13.64 23.60
CA ASP A 295 18.53 -13.55 22.15
C ASP A 295 19.74 -14.09 21.34
N ARG A 296 20.74 -14.67 22.02
CA ARG A 296 21.92 -15.26 21.40
C ARG A 296 21.72 -16.73 21.06
N ASN A 297 22.64 -17.30 20.27
CA ASN A 297 22.74 -18.75 20.07
C ASN A 297 22.62 -19.41 21.44
N GLY A 298 21.56 -20.19 21.60
CA GLY A 298 21.42 -21.04 22.78
C GLY A 298 22.61 -21.98 22.89
N PRO A 299 22.74 -22.72 23.99
CA PRO A 299 23.84 -23.68 24.17
C PRO A 299 23.76 -24.89 23.21
N TRP A 300 22.75 -24.91 22.32
CA TRP A 300 22.40 -26.02 21.45
C TRP A 300 22.46 -25.62 19.97
N ASP A 301 23.68 -25.59 19.43
CA ASP A 301 23.98 -25.14 18.06
C ASP A 301 23.26 -25.94 16.96
N GLU A 302 22.85 -27.17 17.24
CA GLU A 302 22.12 -28.01 16.28
C GLU A 302 20.66 -27.56 16.05
N TYR A 303 20.06 -26.79 16.98
CA TYR A 303 18.65 -26.34 16.90
C TYR A 303 18.47 -24.91 16.38
N LEU A 304 19.54 -24.26 15.90
CA LEU A 304 19.49 -22.88 15.38
C LEU A 304 18.44 -22.71 14.26
N GLY A 305 18.25 -23.73 13.41
CA GLY A 305 17.20 -23.75 12.38
C GLY A 305 15.79 -23.71 12.97
N LEU A 306 15.52 -24.50 14.02
CA LEU A 306 14.22 -24.50 14.70
C LEU A 306 13.97 -23.19 15.47
N GLN A 307 15.00 -22.57 16.04
CA GLN A 307 14.92 -21.24 16.62
C GLN A 307 14.46 -20.22 15.55
N ASN A 308 15.06 -20.24 14.36
CA ASN A 308 14.64 -19.37 13.27
C ASN A 308 13.21 -19.67 12.79
N ARG A 309 12.87 -20.95 12.63
CA ARG A 309 11.54 -21.39 12.21
C ARG A 309 10.46 -20.87 13.14
N ARG A 310 10.65 -21.02 14.45
CA ARG A 310 9.74 -20.50 15.48
C ARG A 310 9.62 -18.99 15.43
N ARG A 311 10.73 -18.26 15.25
CA ARG A 311 10.69 -16.80 15.10
C ARG A 311 9.89 -16.37 13.87
N ILE A 312 10.11 -17.02 12.74
CA ILE A 312 9.37 -16.73 11.50
C ILE A 312 7.88 -17.06 11.67
N MET A 313 7.56 -18.15 12.40
CA MET A 313 6.19 -18.51 12.76
C MET A 313 5.50 -17.37 13.52
N LEU A 314 6.16 -16.78 14.52
CA LEU A 314 5.60 -15.62 15.24
C LEU A 314 5.32 -14.43 14.30
N CYS A 315 6.14 -14.23 13.27
CA CYS A 315 5.89 -13.20 12.26
C CYS A 315 4.67 -13.57 11.39
N ILE A 316 4.53 -14.85 11.03
CA ILE A 316 3.42 -15.38 10.24
C ILE A 316 2.10 -15.26 11.01
N ASP A 317 2.06 -15.65 12.29
CA ASP A 317 0.87 -15.53 13.14
C ASP A 317 0.37 -14.08 13.16
N ARG A 318 1.27 -13.09 13.26
CA ARG A 318 0.91 -11.67 13.19
C ARG A 318 0.32 -11.26 11.85
N ILE A 319 0.85 -11.79 10.75
CA ILE A 319 0.32 -11.52 9.41
C ILE A 319 -1.07 -12.15 9.26
N LEU A 320 -1.26 -13.37 9.77
CA LEU A 320 -2.54 -14.07 9.74
C LEU A 320 -3.58 -13.38 10.61
N ASP A 321 -3.24 -12.98 11.85
CA ASP A 321 -4.10 -12.17 12.73
C ASP A 321 -4.56 -10.89 12.01
N ASP A 322 -3.64 -10.19 11.32
CA ASP A 322 -3.93 -8.99 10.55
C ASP A 322 -4.90 -9.23 9.38
N ILE A 323 -4.80 -10.40 8.74
CA ILE A 323 -5.70 -10.82 7.67
C ILE A 323 -7.05 -11.22 8.27
N GLU A 324 -7.07 -12.02 9.33
CA GLU A 324 -8.28 -12.47 10.02
C GLU A 324 -9.08 -11.30 10.57
N ASP A 325 -8.49 -10.37 11.32
CA ASP A 325 -9.17 -9.20 11.88
C ASP A 325 -9.86 -8.33 10.80
N SER A 326 -9.31 -8.34 9.58
CA SER A 326 -9.84 -7.58 8.46
C SER A 326 -10.99 -8.31 7.72
N VAL A 327 -10.94 -9.64 7.67
CA VAL A 327 -11.97 -10.50 7.04
C VAL A 327 -13.10 -10.84 8.03
N ALA A 328 -12.81 -10.83 9.33
CA ALA A 328 -13.67 -11.26 10.42
C ALA A 328 -14.73 -10.23 10.85
N SER A 329 -14.79 -9.04 10.26
CA SER A 329 -16.05 -8.27 10.33
C SER A 329 -17.06 -8.95 9.41
N GLU A 330 -17.67 -10.05 9.87
CA GLU A 330 -18.63 -10.87 9.12
C GLU A 330 -19.69 -10.00 8.43
N ASP A 331 -20.14 -8.92 9.10
CA ASP A 331 -21.12 -7.96 8.60
C ASP A 331 -20.71 -7.26 7.28
N ASN A 332 -19.42 -7.01 7.05
CA ASN A 332 -18.97 -6.27 5.87
C ASN A 332 -18.73 -7.17 4.64
N HIS A 333 -18.42 -8.45 4.87
CA HIS A 333 -18.25 -9.47 3.84
C HIS A 333 -19.51 -10.34 3.65
N GLU A 334 -20.56 -10.13 4.45
CA GLU A 334 -21.81 -10.89 4.34
C GLU A 334 -22.39 -10.78 2.91
N GLY A 335 -22.59 -11.95 2.28
CA GLY A 335 -23.17 -12.08 0.95
C GLY A 335 -22.23 -11.82 -0.22
N VAL A 336 -20.93 -11.56 0.00
CA VAL A 336 -19.95 -11.33 -1.08
C VAL A 336 -19.59 -12.66 -1.76
N SER A 337 -19.72 -12.72 -3.09
CA SER A 337 -19.38 -13.93 -3.84
C SER A 337 -17.86 -14.10 -4.00
N THR A 338 -17.39 -15.36 -4.02
CA THR A 338 -15.97 -15.68 -4.26
C THR A 338 -15.47 -15.16 -5.60
N GLN A 339 -16.36 -15.03 -6.59
CA GLN A 339 -16.06 -14.48 -7.91
C GLN A 339 -15.74 -12.98 -7.83
N ILE A 340 -16.50 -12.20 -7.05
CA ILE A 340 -16.19 -10.78 -6.83
C ILE A 340 -14.83 -10.65 -6.15
N LEU A 341 -14.55 -11.46 -5.13
CA LEU A 341 -13.24 -11.46 -4.46
C LEU A 341 -12.09 -11.76 -5.43
N SER A 342 -12.24 -12.75 -6.33
CA SER A 342 -11.20 -13.12 -7.29
C SER A 342 -10.98 -12.10 -8.42
N LEU A 343 -12.00 -11.32 -8.78
CA LEU A 343 -11.93 -10.34 -9.88
C LEU A 343 -11.51 -8.94 -9.41
N SER A 344 -11.52 -8.70 -8.10
CA SER A 344 -11.31 -7.38 -7.51
C SER A 344 -9.85 -6.93 -7.52
N SER A 345 -9.60 -5.75 -8.07
CA SER A 345 -8.37 -4.98 -7.88
C SER A 345 -8.61 -3.77 -6.98
N PHE A 346 -7.55 -3.18 -6.43
CA PHE A 346 -7.65 -2.12 -5.43
C PHE A 346 -6.83 -0.90 -5.82
N ARG A 347 -7.35 0.29 -5.48
CA ARG A 347 -6.64 1.58 -5.60
C ARG A 347 -6.84 2.38 -4.34
N ALA A 348 -5.77 2.68 -3.61
CA ALA A 348 -5.82 3.48 -2.40
C ALA A 348 -4.95 4.73 -2.46
N VAL A 349 -5.30 5.67 -1.58
CA VAL A 349 -4.47 6.81 -1.23
C VAL A 349 -4.37 6.92 0.27
N THR A 350 -3.16 7.13 0.76
CA THR A 350 -2.88 7.41 2.18
C THR A 350 -2.81 8.91 2.42
N PHE A 351 -3.58 9.42 3.40
CA PHE A 351 -3.70 10.86 3.68
C PHE A 351 -2.96 11.29 4.95
N SER A 352 -2.97 10.42 5.95
CA SER A 352 -2.26 10.61 7.21
C SER A 352 -1.25 9.49 7.37
N TRP A 353 -0.04 9.86 7.75
CA TRP A 353 1.03 8.89 7.99
C TRP A 353 1.17 8.68 9.49
N ASP A 354 0.11 8.15 10.10
CA ASP A 354 0.15 7.78 11.50
C ASP A 354 1.08 6.57 11.67
N VAL A 355 2.03 6.65 12.59
CA VAL A 355 2.98 5.57 12.91
C VAL A 355 2.37 4.62 13.96
N SER A 356 1.16 4.91 14.45
CA SER A 356 0.44 4.03 15.37
C SER A 356 0.32 2.62 14.81
N ILE A 357 0.62 1.65 15.66
CA ILE A 357 0.54 0.21 15.37
C ILE A 357 -0.93 -0.27 15.47
N ASN A 358 -1.80 0.50 16.13
CA ASN A 358 -3.21 0.16 16.37
C ASN A 358 -4.11 0.66 15.22
N LYS A 359 -3.77 0.31 13.99
CA LYS A 359 -4.63 0.61 12.83
C LYS A 359 -5.54 -0.58 12.57
N LYS A 360 -6.81 -0.29 12.31
CA LYS A 360 -7.79 -1.27 11.84
C LYS A 360 -8.00 -1.09 10.36
N ASN A 361 -8.23 -2.20 9.67
CA ASN A 361 -8.52 -2.23 8.25
C ASN A 361 -9.92 -2.79 8.04
N THR A 362 -10.63 -2.27 7.06
CA THR A 362 -11.97 -2.78 6.72
C THR A 362 -12.26 -2.59 5.24
N ASP A 363 -12.66 -3.68 4.59
CA ASP A 363 -13.18 -3.69 3.23
C ASP A 363 -14.72 -3.66 3.28
N VAL A 364 -15.35 -2.83 2.46
CA VAL A 364 -16.81 -2.78 2.31
C VAL A 364 -17.17 -2.98 0.85
N TYR A 365 -17.86 -4.08 0.56
CA TYR A 365 -18.40 -4.36 -0.76
C TYR A 365 -19.79 -3.74 -0.92
N ILE A 366 -19.91 -2.81 -1.86
CA ILE A 366 -21.19 -2.18 -2.23
C ILE A 366 -21.88 -2.91 -3.38
N ARG A 367 -21.16 -3.83 -4.04
CA ARG A 367 -21.69 -4.76 -5.04
C ARG A 367 -21.23 -6.19 -4.73
N PRO A 368 -21.90 -6.89 -3.82
CA PRO A 368 -21.42 -8.18 -3.31
C PRO A 368 -21.59 -9.35 -4.29
N ALA A 369 -22.40 -9.21 -5.35
CA ALA A 369 -22.64 -10.26 -6.34
C ALA A 369 -22.59 -9.73 -7.78
N ILE A 370 -22.27 -10.61 -8.73
CA ILE A 370 -22.30 -10.29 -10.18
C ILE A 370 -23.74 -10.19 -10.65
N ASP A 371 -24.52 -11.23 -10.37
CA ASP A 371 -25.91 -11.36 -10.78
C ASP A 371 -26.86 -10.76 -9.74
N ASN A 372 -27.76 -9.88 -10.20
CA ASN A 372 -28.77 -9.21 -9.37
C ASN A 372 -28.21 -8.60 -8.07
N PRO A 373 -27.17 -7.74 -8.15
CA PRO A 373 -26.63 -7.10 -6.96
C PRO A 373 -27.69 -6.26 -6.27
N PRO A 374 -27.73 -6.24 -4.92
CA PRO A 374 -28.58 -5.31 -4.20
C PRO A 374 -28.17 -3.87 -4.52
N SER A 375 -29.15 -2.98 -4.70
CA SER A 375 -28.88 -1.57 -5.00
C SER A 375 -28.36 -0.82 -3.78
N PRO A 376 -27.47 0.19 -3.95
CA PRO A 376 -27.16 1.16 -2.91
C PRO A 376 -28.43 1.83 -2.39
N LYS A 377 -28.60 1.90 -1.06
CA LYS A 377 -29.77 2.51 -0.43
C LYS A 377 -29.41 3.84 0.22
N ASN A 378 -28.40 3.86 1.09
CA ASN A 378 -27.95 5.07 1.75
C ASN A 378 -26.50 4.97 2.22
N VAL A 379 -25.87 6.13 2.36
CA VAL A 379 -24.55 6.28 2.99
C VAL A 379 -24.68 7.24 4.16
N LYS A 380 -24.00 6.92 5.25
CA LYS A 380 -23.76 7.84 6.36
C LYS A 380 -22.27 8.06 6.52
N VAL A 381 -21.87 9.29 6.77
CA VAL A 381 -20.48 9.67 7.04
C VAL A 381 -20.44 10.34 8.40
N TYR A 382 -19.51 9.87 9.24
CA TYR A 382 -19.33 10.28 10.62
C TYR A 382 -18.10 11.15 10.74
N PHE A 383 -18.22 12.23 11.50
CA PHE A 383 -17.18 13.23 11.70
C PHE A 383 -16.79 13.34 13.18
N GLY A 384 -15.50 13.55 13.41
CA GLY A 384 -14.92 13.83 14.71
C GLY A 384 -15.18 15.26 15.17
N PRO A 385 -14.77 15.60 16.40
CA PRO A 385 -14.90 16.96 16.94
C PRO A 385 -14.20 18.03 16.10
N ASP A 386 -13.12 17.66 15.41
CA ASP A 386 -12.32 18.58 14.58
C ASP A 386 -12.83 18.68 13.14
N GLY A 387 -13.95 18.01 12.82
CA GLY A 387 -14.58 18.00 11.49
C GLY A 387 -13.95 17.03 10.50
N ASP A 388 -12.99 16.23 10.95
CA ASP A 388 -12.37 15.12 10.24
C ASP A 388 -13.29 13.91 10.15
N MET A 389 -13.24 13.18 9.04
CA MET A 389 -14.02 11.97 8.83
C MET A 389 -13.40 10.81 9.62
N VAL A 390 -14.21 10.21 10.48
CA VAL A 390 -13.82 9.12 11.38
C VAL A 390 -14.51 7.81 11.06
N GLY A 391 -15.56 7.85 10.24
CA GLY A 391 -16.23 6.64 9.77
C GLY A 391 -17.17 6.88 8.59
N ILE A 392 -17.47 5.81 7.87
CA ILE A 392 -18.45 5.75 6.79
C ILE A 392 -19.21 4.43 6.88
N GLU A 393 -20.52 4.51 6.78
CA GLU A 393 -21.41 3.35 6.86
C GLU A 393 -22.31 3.29 5.64
N PHE A 394 -22.26 2.14 4.97
CA PHE A 394 -22.93 1.91 3.71
C PHE A 394 -24.09 0.93 3.88
N PHE A 395 -25.21 1.18 3.22
CA PHE A 395 -26.40 0.34 3.29
C PHE A 395 -26.86 -0.04 1.89
N LEU A 396 -27.11 -1.32 1.68
CA LEU A 396 -27.71 -1.87 0.47
C LEU A 396 -29.20 -2.17 0.70
N GLU A 397 -29.94 -2.34 -0.38
CA GLU A 397 -31.33 -2.80 -0.31
C GLU A 397 -31.39 -4.20 0.33
N GLY A 398 -32.19 -4.34 1.39
CA GLY A 398 -32.35 -5.59 2.12
C GLY A 398 -31.45 -5.73 3.36
N ASP A 399 -30.45 -4.87 3.51
CA ASP A 399 -29.55 -4.90 4.67
C ASP A 399 -30.29 -4.64 5.99
N LYS A 400 -29.97 -5.44 7.01
CA LYS A 400 -30.48 -5.28 8.38
C LYS A 400 -29.64 -4.29 9.19
N SER A 401 -28.35 -4.22 8.91
CA SER A 401 -27.33 -3.36 9.53
C SER A 401 -26.49 -2.69 8.43
N GLY A 402 -25.85 -1.56 8.75
CA GLY A 402 -24.95 -0.90 7.82
C GLY A 402 -23.55 -1.49 7.88
N ARG A 403 -22.87 -1.49 6.73
CA ARG A 403 -21.48 -1.90 6.57
C ARG A 403 -20.57 -0.74 6.95
N LEU A 404 -19.97 -0.79 8.14
CA LEU A 404 -19.23 0.32 8.75
C LEU A 404 -17.72 0.16 8.54
N VAL A 405 -17.09 1.25 8.11
CA VAL A 405 -15.67 1.52 8.29
C VAL A 405 -15.51 2.62 9.34
N GLY A 406 -14.57 2.47 10.26
CA GLY A 406 -14.28 3.49 11.25
C GLY A 406 -15.24 3.48 12.43
N TYR A 407 -15.53 4.66 12.97
CA TYR A 407 -16.34 4.81 14.18
C TYR A 407 -17.61 5.63 13.91
N GLN A 408 -18.68 5.26 14.61
CA GLN A 408 -19.89 6.06 14.66
C GLN A 408 -19.73 7.21 15.66
N THR A 409 -20.19 8.40 15.28
CA THR A 409 -20.25 9.57 16.17
C THR A 409 -21.61 10.24 16.07
N ASN A 410 -21.88 11.17 16.99
CA ASN A 410 -23.11 11.96 16.97
C ASN A 410 -23.12 13.01 15.84
N SER A 411 -21.97 13.31 15.24
CA SER A 411 -21.84 14.25 14.12
C SER A 411 -21.83 13.46 12.82
N LEU A 412 -22.99 13.32 12.19
CA LEU A 412 -23.12 12.55 10.95
C LEU A 412 -23.85 13.34 9.86
N GLN A 413 -23.53 13.01 8.61
CA GLN A 413 -24.27 13.43 7.44
C GLN A 413 -24.63 12.20 6.61
N SER A 414 -25.76 12.24 5.90
CA SER A 414 -26.24 11.08 5.14
C SER A 414 -26.86 11.46 3.81
N VAL A 415 -26.81 10.53 2.86
CA VAL A 415 -27.49 10.61 1.57
C VAL A 415 -28.18 9.30 1.26
N SER A 416 -29.35 9.37 0.61
CA SER A 416 -30.08 8.21 0.11
C SER A 416 -30.04 8.18 -1.41
N PHE A 417 -30.06 6.98 -1.98
CA PHE A 417 -30.00 6.78 -3.42
C PHE A 417 -31.34 6.32 -3.96
N PRO A 418 -31.71 6.71 -5.19
CA PRO A 418 -32.75 6.06 -5.95
C PRO A 418 -32.39 4.61 -6.22
N LYS A 419 -33.41 3.80 -6.50
CA LYS A 419 -33.21 2.41 -6.93
C LYS A 419 -32.39 2.37 -8.22
N ASP A 420 -31.54 1.36 -8.35
CA ASP A 420 -30.71 1.08 -9.52
C ASP A 420 -29.61 2.12 -9.81
N MET A 421 -29.34 3.05 -8.88
CA MET A 421 -28.26 4.03 -9.02
C MET A 421 -26.88 3.36 -8.99
N VAL A 422 -26.01 3.75 -9.91
CA VAL A 422 -24.65 3.20 -10.03
C VAL A 422 -23.65 4.19 -9.49
N ILE A 423 -22.87 3.78 -8.49
CA ILE A 423 -21.80 4.61 -7.94
C ILE A 423 -20.52 4.30 -8.71
N ASN A 424 -19.87 5.33 -9.23
CA ASN A 424 -18.64 5.20 -10.02
C ASN A 424 -17.38 5.57 -9.23
N GLY A 425 -17.50 6.30 -8.12
CA GLY A 425 -16.33 6.70 -7.35
C GLY A 425 -16.58 7.70 -6.24
N PHE A 426 -15.48 8.22 -5.70
CA PHE A 426 -15.45 9.17 -4.60
C PHE A 426 -14.48 10.31 -4.87
N VAL A 427 -14.82 11.52 -4.40
CA VAL A 427 -13.88 12.64 -4.29
C VAL A 427 -13.62 12.94 -2.83
N ILE A 428 -12.38 12.89 -2.40
CA ILE A 428 -11.96 13.05 -1.02
C ILE A 428 -11.35 14.43 -0.86
N SER A 429 -11.93 15.27 0.00
CA SER A 429 -11.36 16.56 0.38
C SER A 429 -10.48 16.41 1.61
N LEU A 430 -9.29 16.97 1.54
CA LEU A 430 -8.31 17.09 2.64
C LEU A 430 -8.33 18.50 3.27
N GLY A 431 -9.29 19.33 2.87
CA GLY A 431 -9.42 20.73 3.28
C GLY A 431 -8.41 21.66 2.60
N PRO A 432 -8.44 22.96 2.97
CA PRO A 432 -7.59 23.97 2.35
C PRO A 432 -6.12 23.78 2.78
N MET A 433 -5.22 24.04 1.83
CA MET A 433 -3.77 23.96 2.07
C MET A 433 -3.34 24.83 3.27
N ARG A 434 -2.68 24.20 4.25
CA ARG A 434 -2.02 24.89 5.38
C ARG A 434 -0.50 24.68 5.24
N GLN A 435 0.27 25.77 5.31
CA GLN A 435 1.72 25.78 5.03
C GLN A 435 2.59 24.88 5.93
N SER A 436 2.02 24.24 6.97
CA SER A 436 2.78 23.54 8.02
C SER A 436 2.28 22.13 8.37
N ARG A 437 1.35 21.54 7.62
CA ARG A 437 0.84 20.18 7.92
C ARG A 437 1.53 19.13 7.06
N THR A 438 2.12 18.13 7.71
CA THR A 438 2.68 16.91 7.10
C THR A 438 1.64 15.80 6.97
N ASN A 439 0.60 15.81 7.81
CA ASN A 439 -0.51 14.86 7.79
C ASN A 439 -1.81 15.58 7.41
N TYR A 440 -2.54 15.01 6.46
CA TYR A 440 -3.86 15.45 6.08
C TYR A 440 -4.90 14.49 6.66
N THR A 441 -6.04 15.04 7.07
CA THR A 441 -7.21 14.24 7.45
C THR A 441 -8.30 14.50 6.42
N ILE A 442 -9.15 13.50 6.19
CA ILE A 442 -10.29 13.65 5.29
C ILE A 442 -11.29 14.62 5.95
N GLN A 443 -11.57 15.74 5.30
CA GLN A 443 -12.51 16.78 5.77
C GLN A 443 -13.89 16.64 5.10
N GLY A 444 -13.94 15.98 3.95
CA GLY A 444 -15.18 15.75 3.22
C GLY A 444 -15.04 14.65 2.18
N ILE A 445 -16.17 14.07 1.79
CA ILE A 445 -16.25 13.06 0.74
C ILE A 445 -17.45 13.36 -0.17
N ALA A 446 -17.23 13.27 -1.47
CA ALA A 446 -18.27 13.41 -2.49
C ALA A 446 -18.44 12.09 -3.22
N ILE A 447 -19.67 11.78 -3.62
CA ILE A 447 -20.02 10.52 -4.28
C ILE A 447 -20.29 10.81 -5.75
N ILE A 448 -19.61 10.10 -6.64
CA ILE A 448 -19.81 10.18 -8.09
C ILE A 448 -20.70 9.01 -8.51
N ALA A 449 -21.69 9.29 -9.33
CA ALA A 449 -22.67 8.29 -9.76
C ALA A 449 -23.19 8.56 -11.17
N ASP A 450 -23.73 7.51 -11.78
CA ASP A 450 -24.32 7.47 -13.12
C ASP A 450 -23.42 8.09 -14.22
N GLY A 451 -22.10 8.01 -14.03
CA GLY A 451 -21.08 8.50 -14.96
C GLY A 451 -20.94 10.03 -15.04
N ASP A 452 -21.62 10.82 -14.21
CA ASP A 452 -21.40 12.28 -14.15
C ASP A 452 -20.21 12.61 -13.25
N TYR A 453 -19.02 12.52 -13.83
CA TYR A 453 -17.78 12.86 -13.13
C TYR A 453 -17.67 14.35 -12.81
N HIS A 454 -18.38 15.24 -13.49
CA HIS A 454 -18.23 16.68 -13.27
C HIS A 454 -19.10 17.21 -12.13
N ARG A 455 -20.15 16.49 -11.76
CA ARG A 455 -21.07 16.87 -10.69
C ARG A 455 -21.28 15.69 -9.76
N PRO A 456 -20.67 15.69 -8.58
CA PRO A 456 -20.91 14.62 -7.62
C PRO A 456 -22.38 14.66 -7.22
N TYR A 457 -22.98 13.47 -7.12
CA TYR A 457 -24.35 13.28 -6.69
C TYR A 457 -24.61 13.89 -5.31
N ALA A 458 -23.65 13.71 -4.40
CA ALA A 458 -23.70 14.29 -3.06
C ALA A 458 -22.31 14.69 -2.59
N ARG A 459 -22.26 15.72 -1.72
CA ARG A 459 -21.06 16.17 -1.00
C ARG A 459 -21.38 16.16 0.49
N LEU A 460 -20.54 15.48 1.25
CA LEU A 460 -20.65 15.34 2.70
C LEU A 460 -19.38 15.91 3.35
N GLY A 461 -19.51 16.48 4.55
CA GLY A 461 -18.41 17.13 5.28
C GLY A 461 -18.17 18.58 4.88
N HIS A 462 -16.98 19.10 5.20
CA HIS A 462 -16.62 20.50 4.95
C HIS A 462 -15.86 20.64 3.63
N TRP A 463 -16.30 21.57 2.79
CA TRP A 463 -15.73 21.82 1.46
C TRP A 463 -15.42 23.30 1.26
N THR A 464 -14.26 23.59 0.67
CA THR A 464 -13.89 24.93 0.20
C THR A 464 -13.47 24.91 -1.27
N ASN A 465 -13.46 26.07 -1.92
CA ASN A 465 -13.02 26.20 -3.32
C ASN A 465 -11.51 26.06 -3.51
N ASN A 466 -10.75 25.81 -2.44
CA ASN A 466 -9.29 25.70 -2.46
C ASN A 466 -8.81 24.45 -1.72
N ASP A 467 -9.68 23.45 -1.60
CA ASP A 467 -9.34 22.18 -0.98
C ASP A 467 -8.35 21.40 -1.84
N LEU A 468 -7.45 20.69 -1.17
CA LEU A 468 -6.73 19.58 -1.76
C LEU A 468 -7.72 18.42 -1.88
N VAL A 469 -7.87 17.86 -3.08
CA VAL A 469 -8.74 16.72 -3.29
C VAL A 469 -8.04 15.56 -4.00
N HIS A 470 -8.54 14.37 -3.71
CA HIS A 470 -8.25 13.14 -4.41
C HIS A 470 -9.50 12.64 -5.08
N VAL A 471 -9.40 12.16 -6.32
CA VAL A 471 -10.54 11.55 -7.00
C VAL A 471 -10.21 10.07 -7.20
N LEU A 472 -11.11 9.20 -6.78
CA LEU A 472 -11.01 7.75 -6.88
C LEU A 472 -12.23 7.24 -7.64
N CYS A 473 -12.06 6.90 -8.91
CA CYS A 473 -13.14 6.44 -9.77
C CYS A 473 -12.79 5.13 -10.48
N ALA A 474 -13.82 4.32 -10.71
CA ALA A 474 -13.78 3.26 -11.71
C ALA A 474 -13.78 3.88 -13.11
N ARG A 475 -12.99 3.31 -14.02
CA ARG A 475 -13.02 3.66 -15.46
C ARG A 475 -14.27 3.08 -16.13
N THR A 476 -14.57 3.50 -17.35
CA THR A 476 -15.77 2.97 -18.07
C THR A 476 -15.76 1.46 -18.28
N ILE A 477 -14.57 0.84 -18.38
CA ILE A 477 -14.44 -0.63 -18.51
C ILE A 477 -14.58 -1.35 -17.16
N GLU A 478 -14.63 -0.61 -16.06
CA GLU A 478 -14.57 -1.16 -14.70
C GLU A 478 -15.89 -0.93 -13.97
N THR A 479 -16.16 -1.79 -13.00
CA THR A 479 -17.25 -1.61 -12.05
C THR A 479 -16.66 -1.37 -10.67
N LEU A 480 -17.11 -0.31 -10.00
CA LEU A 480 -16.84 -0.12 -8.58
C LEU A 480 -17.62 -1.18 -7.79
N VAL A 481 -16.91 -2.07 -7.10
CA VAL A 481 -17.51 -3.16 -6.32
C VAL A 481 -17.43 -2.92 -4.82
N GLY A 482 -16.55 -2.03 -4.37
CA GLY A 482 -16.38 -1.71 -2.96
C GLY A 482 -15.41 -0.56 -2.70
N PHE A 483 -15.09 -0.38 -1.42
CA PHE A 483 -14.04 0.51 -0.96
C PHE A 483 -13.33 -0.13 0.25
N SER A 484 -12.08 0.24 0.49
CA SER A 484 -11.32 -0.20 1.66
C SER A 484 -10.72 1.01 2.36
N ALA A 485 -10.55 0.91 3.66
CA ALA A 485 -9.95 1.97 4.44
C ALA A 485 -9.22 1.44 5.67
N GLN A 486 -8.16 2.16 6.00
CA GLN A 486 -7.42 2.00 7.25
C GLN A 486 -7.73 3.18 8.17
N TYR A 487 -8.00 2.91 9.44
CA TYR A 487 -8.37 3.93 10.41
C TYR A 487 -7.76 3.66 11.78
N CYS A 488 -7.53 4.73 12.54
CA CYS A 488 -7.20 4.68 13.96
C CYS A 488 -8.36 5.27 14.77
N GLU A 489 -8.25 5.29 16.10
CA GLU A 489 -9.30 5.84 16.98
C GLU A 489 -9.71 7.29 16.65
N ALA A 490 -8.81 8.05 16.02
CA ALA A 490 -9.01 9.46 15.75
C ALA A 490 -9.59 9.76 14.36
N HIS A 491 -9.16 9.06 13.31
CA HIS A 491 -9.53 9.38 11.92
C HIS A 491 -9.24 8.25 10.93
N ILE A 492 -9.75 8.39 9.71
CA ILE A 492 -9.38 7.54 8.58
C ILE A 492 -8.01 7.97 8.03
N VAL A 493 -7.09 7.02 7.99
CA VAL A 493 -5.67 7.18 7.65
C VAL A 493 -5.44 6.96 6.16
N GLN A 494 -6.13 5.98 5.58
CA GLN A 494 -6.09 5.61 4.17
C GLN A 494 -7.49 5.29 3.68
N PHE A 495 -7.79 5.61 2.41
CA PHE A 495 -9.04 5.26 1.75
C PHE A 495 -8.76 4.86 0.31
N GLY A 496 -9.43 3.81 -0.15
CA GLY A 496 -9.30 3.29 -1.50
C GLY A 496 -10.60 2.71 -2.03
N ILE A 497 -10.63 2.47 -3.34
CA ILE A 497 -11.74 1.84 -4.05
C ILE A 497 -11.35 0.43 -4.48
N ILE A 498 -12.34 -0.46 -4.52
CA ILE A 498 -12.25 -1.82 -5.02
C ILE A 498 -13.01 -1.87 -6.34
N VAL A 499 -12.34 -2.27 -7.43
CA VAL A 499 -12.90 -2.30 -8.78
C VAL A 499 -12.76 -3.68 -9.41
N ALA A 500 -13.62 -4.01 -10.37
CA ALA A 500 -13.55 -5.27 -11.12
C ALA A 500 -14.04 -5.08 -12.56
N ASP A 501 -13.44 -5.77 -13.53
CA ASP A 501 -13.97 -5.87 -14.90
C ASP A 501 -14.98 -7.03 -14.99
N LEU A 502 -16.23 -6.71 -14.68
CA LEU A 502 -17.32 -7.68 -14.71
C LEU A 502 -17.75 -8.05 -16.14
N ALA A 503 -17.40 -7.24 -17.15
CA ALA A 503 -17.83 -7.46 -18.53
C ALA A 503 -16.93 -8.47 -19.24
N ALA A 504 -15.62 -8.37 -19.03
CA ALA A 504 -14.64 -9.33 -19.54
C ALA A 504 -14.54 -10.59 -18.66
N ALA A 505 -15.09 -10.56 -17.44
CA ALA A 505 -14.90 -11.58 -16.41
C ALA A 505 -13.41 -11.88 -16.16
N SER A 506 -12.56 -10.87 -16.36
CA SER A 506 -11.13 -10.91 -16.12
C SER A 506 -10.80 -10.19 -14.81
N PRO A 507 -9.78 -10.64 -14.07
CA PRO A 507 -9.24 -9.87 -12.96
C PRO A 507 -8.94 -8.45 -13.42
N GLY A 508 -9.44 -7.44 -12.69
CA GLY A 508 -9.12 -6.05 -13.00
C GLY A 508 -7.61 -5.79 -12.85
N PHE A 509 -7.05 -4.86 -13.62
CA PHE A 509 -5.64 -4.48 -13.45
C PHE A 509 -5.48 -3.49 -12.28
N VAL A 510 -4.34 -3.55 -11.60
CA VAL A 510 -3.95 -2.53 -10.63
C VAL A 510 -3.24 -1.43 -11.40
N TRP A 511 -3.73 -0.20 -11.26
CA TRP A 511 -3.15 0.97 -11.93
C TRP A 511 -2.34 1.77 -10.92
N ASP A 512 -1.16 2.22 -11.34
CA ASP A 512 -0.34 3.12 -10.53
C ASP A 512 -1.03 4.49 -10.41
N MET A 513 -1.38 4.86 -9.18
CA MET A 513 -2.03 6.12 -8.83
C MET A 513 -1.06 7.31 -8.84
N GLU A 514 0.27 7.09 -8.85
CA GLU A 514 1.25 8.19 -8.95
C GLU A 514 1.23 8.86 -10.34
N VAL A 515 0.80 8.11 -11.36
CA VAL A 515 0.73 8.57 -12.76
C VAL A 515 -0.71 9.01 -13.14
N ASP A 516 -1.71 8.77 -12.28
CA ASP A 516 -3.10 9.10 -12.58
C ASP A 516 -3.39 10.62 -12.52
N LEU A 517 -4.23 11.10 -13.45
CA LEU A 517 -4.76 12.47 -13.56
C LEU A 517 -5.32 13.03 -12.25
N LEU A 518 -5.75 12.11 -11.39
CA LEU A 518 -6.61 12.32 -10.24
C LEU A 518 -5.86 12.25 -8.89
N GLY A 519 -4.52 12.17 -8.93
CA GLY A 519 -3.65 12.24 -7.75
C GLY A 519 -3.83 13.51 -6.89
N THR A 520 -3.14 13.60 -5.74
CA THR A 520 -3.34 14.70 -4.76
C THR A 520 -3.19 16.05 -5.42
N THR A 521 -4.30 16.74 -5.66
CA THR A 521 -4.25 17.96 -6.46
C THR A 521 -5.21 18.99 -5.88
N ARG A 522 -4.79 20.26 -5.94
CA ARG A 522 -5.67 21.36 -5.55
C ARG A 522 -6.50 21.80 -6.75
N TRP A 523 -7.68 21.23 -6.92
CA TRP A 523 -8.52 21.51 -8.08
C TRP A 523 -9.25 22.84 -7.96
N ILE A 524 -9.24 23.62 -9.04
CA ILE A 524 -10.07 24.82 -9.20
C ILE A 524 -11.20 24.50 -10.20
N GLY A 525 -12.42 24.42 -9.70
CA GLY A 525 -13.61 24.16 -10.54
C GLY A 525 -13.89 22.68 -10.74
N ASN A 526 -13.79 22.20 -11.98
CA ASN A 526 -14.08 20.81 -12.35
C ASN A 526 -12.79 19.97 -12.41
N TRP A 527 -12.91 18.67 -12.14
CA TRP A 527 -11.87 17.68 -12.35
C TRP A 527 -12.14 16.86 -13.64
N PRO A 528 -11.10 16.22 -14.23
CA PRO A 528 -11.21 15.45 -15.46
C PRO A 528 -11.92 14.10 -15.27
N SER A 529 -12.40 13.54 -16.39
CA SER A 529 -12.89 12.15 -16.44
C SER A 529 -11.74 11.18 -16.14
N PRO A 530 -11.98 10.05 -15.44
CA PRO A 530 -10.99 9.00 -15.23
C PRO A 530 -10.59 8.27 -16.53
N ASP A 531 -11.36 8.45 -17.61
CA ASP A 531 -11.10 7.83 -18.91
C ASP A 531 -10.17 8.66 -19.79
N ASN A 532 -9.93 9.92 -19.44
CA ASN A 532 -8.98 10.76 -20.17
C ASN A 532 -7.57 10.43 -19.72
N GLU A 533 -6.56 10.58 -20.58
CA GLU A 533 -5.17 10.44 -20.18
C GLU A 533 -4.60 11.74 -19.59
N PRO A 534 -3.68 11.64 -18.61
CA PRO A 534 -3.01 12.80 -18.04
C PRO A 534 -2.33 13.65 -19.07
N ALA A 535 -2.52 14.97 -18.92
CA ALA A 535 -1.79 15.88 -19.76
C ALA A 535 -0.30 15.75 -19.45
N ARG A 536 0.50 15.58 -20.49
CA ARG A 536 1.95 15.75 -20.35
C ARG A 536 2.26 17.21 -20.09
N LEU A 537 2.31 17.59 -18.81
CA LEU A 537 2.50 18.97 -18.38
C LEU A 537 3.87 19.50 -18.79
N MET A 538 3.84 20.66 -19.44
CA MET A 538 5.01 21.37 -19.92
C MET A 538 5.12 22.72 -19.22
N PRO A 539 6.32 23.14 -18.77
CA PRO A 539 7.60 22.42 -18.82
C PRO A 539 7.69 21.20 -17.88
N SER A 540 8.44 20.17 -18.30
CA SER A 540 8.59 18.88 -17.58
C SER A 540 9.17 19.05 -16.15
N PRO A 541 8.69 18.28 -15.15
CA PRO A 541 9.01 18.46 -13.73
C PRO A 541 10.45 18.16 -13.28
N LYS A 542 11.40 17.80 -14.16
CA LYS A 542 12.77 17.40 -13.75
C LYS A 542 13.55 18.46 -12.91
N GLN A 543 12.97 19.64 -12.63
CA GLN A 543 13.51 20.67 -11.74
C GLN A 543 12.58 21.11 -10.59
N PHE A 544 11.37 20.56 -10.47
CA PHE A 544 10.43 20.88 -9.38
C PHE A 544 9.87 19.57 -8.84
N SER A 545 10.32 19.18 -7.64
CA SER A 545 9.87 17.98 -6.94
C SER A 545 8.35 17.88 -6.94
N THR A 546 7.84 16.80 -7.52
CA THR A 546 6.44 16.42 -7.67
C THR A 546 5.83 16.07 -6.31
N ARG A 547 5.42 17.12 -5.60
CA ARG A 547 4.16 17.14 -4.86
C ARG A 547 3.49 18.44 -5.30
N THR A 548 2.78 18.42 -6.43
CA THR A 548 2.16 19.64 -6.99
C THR A 548 0.98 20.10 -6.12
N GLN A 549 1.30 20.78 -5.03
CA GLN A 549 0.37 21.54 -4.17
C GLN A 549 -0.16 22.82 -4.86
N ALA A 550 0.26 23.05 -6.11
CA ALA A 550 -0.17 24.15 -6.92
C ALA A 550 -1.61 23.91 -7.43
N PRO A 551 -2.44 24.96 -7.52
CA PRO A 551 -3.78 24.86 -8.05
C PRO A 551 -3.77 24.42 -9.52
N VAL A 552 -4.65 23.47 -9.82
CA VAL A 552 -4.83 22.89 -11.15
C VAL A 552 -6.24 23.16 -11.64
N GLN A 553 -6.37 23.53 -12.91
CA GLN A 553 -7.66 23.66 -13.58
C GLN A 553 -7.66 22.79 -14.82
N PHE A 554 -8.78 22.10 -15.04
CA PHE A 554 -9.05 21.33 -16.23
C PHE A 554 -10.08 22.04 -17.10
N LEU A 555 -9.87 21.95 -18.42
CA LEU A 555 -10.83 22.33 -19.43
C LEU A 555 -11.14 21.12 -20.32
N ASP A 556 -12.33 20.58 -20.14
CA ASP A 556 -12.93 19.62 -21.08
C ASP A 556 -13.49 20.36 -22.29
N PHE A 557 -13.16 19.88 -23.49
CA PHE A 557 -13.80 20.39 -24.70
C PHE A 557 -15.21 19.79 -24.87
N CYS A 558 -15.54 18.67 -24.23
CA CYS A 558 -16.80 17.94 -24.34
C CYS A 558 -17.18 17.67 -25.80
N PHE A 559 -16.19 17.28 -26.62
CA PHE A 559 -16.34 17.11 -28.07
C PHE A 559 -16.79 18.38 -28.83
N ARG A 560 -16.70 19.57 -28.22
CA ARG A 560 -17.00 20.84 -28.88
C ARG A 560 -15.85 21.31 -29.77
N THR A 561 -16.20 21.98 -30.85
CA THR A 561 -15.24 22.67 -31.71
C THR A 561 -14.92 24.04 -31.14
N ILE A 562 -13.62 24.33 -30.99
CA ILE A 562 -13.13 25.64 -30.57
C ILE A 562 -13.30 26.60 -31.74
N ASP A 563 -13.89 27.77 -31.48
CA ASP A 563 -14.00 28.88 -32.43
C ASP A 563 -12.86 29.88 -32.21
N CYS A 564 -12.58 30.20 -30.94
CA CYS A 564 -11.58 31.20 -30.60
C CYS A 564 -10.99 30.98 -29.20
N ILE A 565 -9.71 31.35 -29.02
CA ILE A 565 -9.05 31.41 -27.72
C ILE A 565 -8.47 32.81 -27.51
N GLU A 566 -8.82 33.43 -26.39
CA GLU A 566 -8.34 34.76 -25.97
C GLU A 566 -7.44 34.64 -24.72
N ALA A 567 -6.32 35.36 -24.67
CA ALA A 567 -5.34 35.32 -23.59
C ALA A 567 -5.27 36.62 -22.77
N PHE A 568 -5.09 36.48 -21.46
CA PHE A 568 -5.03 37.58 -20.49
C PHE A 568 -3.67 37.66 -19.80
N PHE A 569 -3.16 38.88 -19.59
CA PHE A 569 -1.83 39.15 -19.06
C PHE A 569 -1.91 40.06 -17.82
N PRO A 570 -2.03 39.50 -16.60
CA PRO A 570 -2.26 40.29 -15.38
C PRO A 570 -1.05 41.14 -14.98
N PHE A 571 0.13 40.88 -15.53
CA PHE A 571 1.38 41.59 -15.23
C PHE A 571 1.92 42.43 -16.40
N GLY A 572 1.20 42.50 -17.52
CA GLY A 572 1.55 43.39 -18.63
C GLY A 572 2.53 42.82 -19.67
N GLN A 573 3.22 43.72 -20.38
CA GLN A 573 3.90 43.38 -21.63
C GLN A 573 5.09 42.43 -21.48
N GLY A 574 5.13 41.37 -22.29
CA GLY A 574 6.19 40.36 -22.31
C GLY A 574 6.19 39.39 -21.12
N LYS A 575 5.09 39.38 -20.33
CA LYS A 575 4.95 38.61 -19.09
C LYS A 575 4.10 37.35 -19.28
N ALA A 576 4.06 36.53 -18.23
CA ALA A 576 3.32 35.27 -18.23
C ALA A 576 1.80 35.48 -18.38
N ILE A 577 1.16 34.53 -19.07
CA ILE A 577 -0.28 34.44 -19.27
C ILE A 577 -0.94 34.11 -17.93
N GLY A 578 -1.95 34.90 -17.54
CA GLY A 578 -2.74 34.71 -16.33
C GLY A 578 -4.04 33.93 -16.53
N GLY A 579 -4.56 33.92 -17.75
CA GLY A 579 -5.78 33.20 -18.08
C GLY A 579 -6.02 33.08 -19.57
N LEU A 580 -6.90 32.15 -19.93
CA LEU A 580 -7.32 31.85 -21.30
C LEU A 580 -8.85 31.71 -21.34
N LEU A 581 -9.53 32.41 -22.24
CA LEU A 581 -10.95 32.29 -22.52
C LEU A 581 -11.16 31.53 -23.83
N PHE A 582 -11.75 30.35 -23.73
CA PHE A 582 -12.12 29.51 -24.86
C PHE A 582 -13.56 29.81 -25.25
N LYS A 583 -13.78 30.13 -26.52
CA LYS A 583 -15.10 30.34 -27.14
C LYS A 583 -15.34 29.18 -28.09
N PHE A 584 -16.46 28.48 -27.91
CA PHE A 584 -16.85 27.34 -28.73
C PHE A 584 -17.89 27.74 -29.77
N THR A 585 -18.00 26.96 -30.83
CA THR A 585 -18.94 27.21 -31.95
C THR A 585 -20.42 27.17 -31.55
N ASP A 586 -20.74 26.48 -30.45
CA ASP A 586 -22.08 26.43 -29.85
C ASP A 586 -22.42 27.67 -29.00
N GLY A 587 -21.51 28.65 -28.93
CA GLY A 587 -21.66 29.89 -28.17
C GLY A 587 -21.26 29.77 -26.69
N ILE A 588 -20.89 28.58 -26.21
CA ILE A 588 -20.41 28.39 -24.84
C ILE A 588 -19.01 29.02 -24.70
N GLN A 589 -18.76 29.62 -23.53
CA GLN A 589 -17.47 30.20 -23.19
C GLN A 589 -16.93 29.58 -21.90
N LYS A 590 -15.63 29.33 -21.84
CA LYS A 590 -14.94 28.75 -20.68
C LYS A 590 -13.66 29.51 -20.39
N LEU A 591 -13.58 30.09 -19.20
CA LEU A 591 -12.38 30.80 -18.71
C LEU A 591 -11.54 29.86 -17.84
N VAL A 592 -10.25 29.84 -18.11
CA VAL A 592 -9.22 29.22 -17.27
C VAL A 592 -8.34 30.33 -16.70
N GLY A 593 -8.05 30.29 -15.39
CA GLY A 593 -7.30 31.35 -14.71
C GLY A 593 -8.12 32.64 -14.52
N LYS A 594 -7.50 33.80 -14.71
CA LYS A 594 -8.13 35.10 -14.50
C LYS A 594 -8.20 35.93 -15.79
N ALA A 595 -9.35 36.56 -16.03
CA ALA A 595 -9.55 37.54 -17.09
C ALA A 595 -9.12 38.94 -16.65
N GLU A 596 -7.87 39.07 -16.17
CA GLU A 596 -7.28 40.33 -15.69
C GLU A 596 -6.15 40.75 -16.63
N ASN A 597 -6.21 42.00 -17.10
CA ASN A 597 -5.22 42.59 -17.99
C ASN A 597 -4.59 43.81 -17.33
N ASP A 598 -3.26 43.88 -17.32
CA ASP A 598 -2.58 45.10 -16.92
C ASP A 598 -2.80 46.22 -17.96
N LYS A 599 -2.76 47.48 -17.51
CA LYS A 599 -2.98 48.65 -18.37
C LYS A 599 -1.91 48.82 -19.46
N SER A 600 -0.74 48.17 -19.30
CA SER A 600 0.38 48.22 -20.25
C SER A 600 0.26 47.28 -21.44
N ILE A 601 -0.83 46.52 -21.58
CA ILE A 601 -1.06 45.70 -22.78
C ILE A 601 -1.38 46.63 -23.96
N SER A 602 -0.35 47.00 -24.73
CA SER A 602 -0.49 47.77 -25.98
C SER A 602 0.03 46.98 -27.18
N GLU A 603 -0.80 46.88 -28.22
CA GLU A 603 -0.56 46.64 -29.67
C GLU A 603 0.33 45.48 -30.15
N PHE A 604 1.09 44.79 -29.29
CA PHE A 604 2.13 43.83 -29.72
C PHE A 604 1.97 42.39 -29.17
N ALA A 605 0.90 42.10 -28.43
CA ALA A 605 0.53 40.73 -28.06
C ALA A 605 -0.53 40.21 -29.02
N CYS A 606 -0.33 39.01 -29.58
CA CYS A 606 -1.46 38.27 -30.15
C CYS A 606 -2.25 37.71 -28.98
N ASN A 607 -3.32 38.41 -28.61
CA ASN A 607 -4.18 38.04 -27.49
C ASN A 607 -5.37 37.18 -27.92
N GLU A 608 -5.58 36.95 -29.22
CA GLU A 608 -6.70 36.18 -29.73
C GLU A 608 -6.27 35.33 -30.92
N VAL A 609 -6.65 34.04 -30.94
CA VAL A 609 -6.50 33.14 -32.09
C VAL A 609 -7.86 32.57 -32.45
N THR A 610 -8.21 32.63 -33.74
CA THR A 610 -9.49 32.14 -34.26
C THR A 610 -9.28 30.89 -35.09
N PHE A 611 -9.98 29.81 -34.73
CA PHE A 611 -10.02 28.55 -35.43
C PHE A 611 -11.04 28.63 -36.57
N ASN A 612 -10.76 27.98 -37.70
CA ASN A 612 -11.72 27.89 -38.80
C ASN A 612 -12.64 26.67 -38.59
N PRO A 613 -13.89 26.85 -38.14
CA PRO A 613 -14.74 25.73 -37.77
C PRO A 613 -15.23 24.94 -38.98
N GLY A 614 -15.28 25.57 -40.16
CA GLY A 614 -15.73 24.94 -41.41
C GLY A 614 -14.74 23.92 -42.00
N ASN A 615 -13.50 23.87 -41.49
CA ASN A 615 -12.44 22.96 -41.93
C ASN A 615 -12.11 21.88 -40.88
N GLU A 616 -12.93 21.73 -39.84
CA GLU A 616 -12.67 20.82 -38.71
C GLU A 616 -11.25 20.96 -38.12
N GLN A 617 -10.74 22.19 -37.96
CA GLN A 617 -9.42 22.39 -37.38
C GLN A 617 -9.37 21.88 -35.94
N ARG A 618 -8.52 20.89 -35.67
CA ARG A 618 -8.33 20.29 -34.33
C ARG A 618 -6.93 20.55 -33.83
N ILE A 619 -6.77 20.71 -32.52
CA ILE A 619 -5.45 20.84 -31.87
C ILE A 619 -4.83 19.44 -31.79
N THR A 620 -3.63 19.27 -32.34
CA THR A 620 -2.83 18.03 -32.29
C THR A 620 -1.50 18.21 -31.58
N GLY A 621 -1.15 19.44 -31.21
CA GLY A 621 0.05 19.70 -30.45
C GLY A 621 0.10 21.10 -29.87
N VAL A 622 1.01 21.30 -28.93
CA VAL A 622 1.26 22.57 -28.28
C VAL A 622 2.75 22.80 -28.09
N ALA A 623 3.21 24.02 -28.32
CA ALA A 623 4.55 24.46 -27.97
C ALA A 623 4.48 25.70 -27.08
N ILE A 624 5.29 25.76 -26.02
CA ILE A 624 5.28 26.87 -25.06
C ILE A 624 6.67 27.46 -24.84
N ASN A 625 6.72 28.75 -24.56
CA ASN A 625 7.90 29.44 -24.06
C ASN A 625 7.64 30.00 -22.65
N CYS A 626 8.61 29.88 -21.75
CA CYS A 626 8.51 30.34 -20.37
C CYS A 626 9.52 31.45 -20.06
N THR A 627 9.18 32.39 -19.19
CA THR A 627 10.10 33.45 -18.71
C THR A 627 11.17 32.90 -17.74
N ASP A 628 12.43 33.36 -17.83
CA ASP A 628 13.55 32.89 -16.98
C ASP A 628 13.61 33.59 -15.59
N LYS A 629 13.76 32.81 -14.51
CA LYS A 629 13.97 33.28 -13.13
C LYS A 629 15.32 33.98 -12.91
N ARG A 630 16.34 33.72 -13.74
CA ARG A 630 17.72 34.20 -13.52
C ARG A 630 17.91 35.72 -13.66
N LEU A 631 16.88 36.44 -14.09
CA LEU A 631 16.92 37.90 -14.32
C LEU A 631 16.58 38.75 -13.08
N GLY A 632 16.32 38.14 -11.91
CA GLY A 632 16.14 38.88 -10.65
C GLY A 632 14.86 39.74 -10.59
N HIS A 633 13.86 39.45 -11.42
CA HIS A 633 12.59 40.17 -11.42
C HIS A 633 11.70 39.79 -10.21
N PRO A 634 10.99 40.75 -9.59
CA PRO A 634 10.08 40.52 -8.46
C PRO A 634 8.74 39.84 -8.82
N GLU A 635 8.53 39.51 -10.10
CA GLU A 635 7.27 39.04 -10.66
C GLU A 635 7.28 37.52 -10.97
N PRO A 636 6.12 36.85 -10.99
CA PRO A 636 6.06 35.40 -11.17
C PRO A 636 6.52 34.93 -12.56
N CYS A 637 7.32 33.86 -12.58
CA CYS A 637 7.72 33.20 -13.82
C CYS A 637 6.67 32.19 -14.29
N GLY A 638 6.32 32.21 -15.58
CA GLY A 638 5.31 31.31 -16.16
C GLY A 638 5.36 31.28 -17.70
N VAL A 639 4.30 30.73 -18.30
CA VAL A 639 4.14 30.59 -19.75
C VAL A 639 3.88 31.96 -20.38
N ASN A 640 4.76 32.40 -21.28
CA ASN A 640 4.69 33.70 -21.96
C ASN A 640 4.00 33.62 -23.33
N SER A 641 4.24 32.52 -24.05
CA SER A 641 3.64 32.30 -25.37
C SER A 641 3.25 30.85 -25.55
N ILE A 642 2.14 30.61 -26.26
CA ILE A 642 1.61 29.30 -26.60
C ILE A 642 1.45 29.23 -28.11
N VAL A 643 1.88 28.14 -28.71
CA VAL A 643 1.70 27.83 -30.12
C VAL A 643 0.83 26.58 -30.22
N PHE A 644 -0.37 26.71 -30.79
CA PHE A 644 -1.23 25.57 -31.08
C PHE A 644 -0.92 25.03 -32.48
N ILE A 645 -0.63 23.74 -32.53
CA ILE A 645 -0.41 22.98 -33.75
C ILE A 645 -1.75 22.32 -34.11
N THR A 646 -2.23 22.53 -35.34
CA THR A 646 -3.56 22.07 -35.76
C THR A 646 -3.51 21.11 -36.94
N GLU A 647 -4.52 20.26 -37.08
CA GLU A 647 -4.81 19.45 -38.27
C GLU A 647 -6.17 19.83 -38.89
N PRO A 648 -6.29 19.96 -40.24
CA PRO A 648 -5.21 19.96 -41.24
C PRO A 648 -4.22 21.09 -40.98
N LYS A 649 -2.93 20.87 -41.30
CA LYS A 649 -1.83 21.83 -41.00
C LYS A 649 -2.17 23.21 -41.53
N SER A 650 -2.56 24.08 -40.62
CA SER A 650 -2.69 25.52 -40.84
C SER A 650 -1.44 26.21 -40.30
N ASN A 651 -1.23 27.48 -40.65
CA ASN A 651 -0.13 28.24 -40.05
C ASN A 651 -0.30 28.19 -38.52
N ASN A 652 0.69 27.63 -37.80
CA ASN A 652 0.68 27.51 -36.34
C ASN A 652 0.06 28.75 -35.67
N MET A 653 -0.94 28.54 -34.82
CA MET A 653 -1.66 29.62 -34.15
C MET A 653 -0.91 30.02 -32.89
N ILE A 654 -0.63 31.32 -32.72
CA ILE A 654 0.27 31.80 -31.67
C ILE A 654 -0.48 32.77 -30.77
N LEU A 655 -0.52 32.47 -29.48
CA LEU A 655 -0.93 33.37 -28.41
C LEU A 655 0.29 33.86 -27.63
N GLY A 656 0.23 35.12 -27.21
CA GLY A 656 1.28 35.79 -26.44
C GLY A 656 2.38 36.41 -27.30
N TYR A 657 3.55 36.62 -26.70
CA TYR A 657 4.60 37.42 -27.31
C TYR A 657 5.52 36.59 -28.21
N ARG A 658 5.51 36.89 -29.52
CA ARG A 658 6.49 36.37 -30.50
C ARG A 658 7.60 37.41 -30.67
N ARG A 659 8.87 37.00 -30.61
CA ARG A 659 10.04 37.90 -30.69
C ARG A 659 9.94 38.91 -31.83
N PHE A 660 10.14 40.19 -31.50
CA PHE A 660 10.67 41.19 -32.42
C PHE A 660 12.04 40.71 -32.94
N ARG A 661 12.23 40.74 -34.26
CA ARG A 661 13.57 40.71 -34.87
C ARG A 661 14.19 42.09 -34.63
N SER A 662 15.20 42.26 -33.77
CA SER A 662 16.25 43.28 -33.92
C SER A 662 17.39 43.17 -32.89
N PRO A 663 18.59 43.70 -33.21
CA PRO A 663 19.88 43.32 -32.62
C PRO A 663 20.16 44.06 -31.30
N GLY A 664 20.55 43.32 -30.26
CA GLY A 664 21.30 43.88 -29.13
C GLY A 664 20.62 43.88 -27.76
N GLY A 665 19.99 42.78 -27.34
CA GLY A 665 19.57 42.60 -25.95
C GLY A 665 19.27 41.12 -25.67
N TYR A 666 20.10 40.47 -24.86
CA TYR A 666 19.99 39.04 -24.55
C TYR A 666 18.97 38.80 -23.44
N ASP A 667 17.73 38.47 -23.81
CA ASP A 667 16.90 37.59 -22.97
C ASP A 667 17.08 36.15 -23.45
N LEU A 668 17.79 35.35 -22.65
CA LEU A 668 17.98 33.91 -22.83
C LEU A 668 16.72 33.17 -22.36
N LEU A 669 15.76 32.98 -23.25
CA LEU A 669 14.67 32.02 -23.05
C LEU A 669 15.21 30.61 -23.39
N LYS A 670 14.87 29.59 -22.59
CA LYS A 670 15.03 28.17 -22.98
C LYS A 670 14.24 27.93 -24.28
N GLY A 671 14.74 27.05 -25.15
CA GLY A 671 14.02 26.64 -26.37
C GLY A 671 12.59 26.15 -26.05
N PRO A 672 11.68 26.19 -27.04
CA PRO A 672 10.28 25.86 -26.81
C PRO A 672 10.16 24.43 -26.28
N TYR A 673 9.33 24.25 -25.25
CA TYR A 673 8.85 22.93 -24.87
C TYR A 673 7.76 22.58 -25.87
N GLU A 674 7.84 21.42 -26.52
CA GLU A 674 6.88 21.02 -27.56
C GLU A 674 6.35 19.62 -27.27
N TYR A 675 5.05 19.43 -27.51
CA TYR A 675 4.37 18.13 -27.47
C TYR A 675 3.40 18.05 -28.66
N TYR A 676 3.34 16.87 -29.28
CA TYR A 676 2.53 16.61 -30.46
C TYR A 676 2.10 15.14 -30.47
N ASP A 677 0.81 14.90 -30.70
CA ASP A 677 0.22 13.58 -30.89
C ASP A 677 -0.86 13.69 -31.99
N THR A 678 -0.69 12.90 -33.06
CA THR A 678 -1.64 12.82 -34.18
C THR A 678 -2.56 11.63 -34.11
N GLU A 679 -2.20 10.63 -33.32
CA GLU A 679 -2.94 9.38 -33.29
C GLU A 679 -4.12 9.47 -32.33
N ARG A 680 -3.95 10.25 -31.24
CA ARG A 680 -4.98 10.43 -30.21
C ARG A 680 -5.70 11.78 -30.36
N PRO A 681 -7.03 11.81 -30.32
CA PRO A 681 -7.77 13.07 -30.34
C PRO A 681 -7.49 13.88 -29.06
N THR A 682 -7.31 15.19 -29.18
CA THR A 682 -7.25 16.06 -27.99
C THR A 682 -8.65 16.28 -27.44
N VAL A 683 -8.92 15.83 -26.22
CA VAL A 683 -10.22 15.97 -25.54
C VAL A 683 -10.28 17.18 -24.61
N GLY A 684 -9.13 17.74 -24.24
CA GLY A 684 -9.07 18.90 -23.36
C GLY A 684 -7.67 19.42 -23.07
N MET A 685 -7.57 20.28 -22.06
CA MET A 685 -6.30 20.83 -21.59
C MET A 685 -6.25 20.93 -20.06
N GLN A 686 -5.07 20.71 -19.50
CA GLN A 686 -4.79 20.88 -18.07
C GLN A 686 -3.85 22.07 -17.85
N PHE A 687 -4.08 22.82 -16.78
CA PHE A 687 -3.33 24.04 -16.45
C PHE A 687 -2.93 24.04 -14.98
N ILE A 688 -1.69 24.43 -14.69
CA ILE A 688 -1.18 24.65 -13.34
C ILE A 688 -0.90 26.13 -13.14
N PHE A 689 -1.35 26.65 -12.00
CA PHE A 689 -1.22 28.06 -11.66
C PHE A 689 -0.27 28.27 -10.49
N SER A 690 0.52 29.33 -10.55
CA SER A 690 1.25 29.86 -9.40
C SER A 690 1.23 31.37 -9.41
N GLN A 691 0.98 31.99 -8.25
CA GLN A 691 0.95 33.45 -8.11
C GLN A 691 0.07 34.18 -9.15
N GLY A 692 -1.02 33.53 -9.61
CA GLY A 692 -1.96 34.09 -10.58
C GLY A 692 -1.58 33.95 -12.05
N VAL A 693 -0.53 33.18 -12.39
CA VAL A 693 -0.14 32.89 -13.79
C VAL A 693 -0.08 31.40 -14.08
N ILE A 694 -0.28 31.05 -15.35
CA ILE A 694 -0.10 29.69 -15.89
C ILE A 694 1.39 29.38 -15.85
N THR A 695 1.78 28.40 -15.05
CA THR A 695 3.18 27.93 -14.97
C THR A 695 3.42 26.69 -15.80
N GLN A 696 2.41 25.83 -15.92
CA GLN A 696 2.45 24.63 -16.77
C GLN A 696 1.11 24.43 -17.47
N LEU A 697 1.16 23.81 -18.64
CA LEU A 697 -0.03 23.34 -19.35
C LEU A 697 0.28 22.08 -20.16
N GLY A 698 -0.74 21.32 -20.52
CA GLY A 698 -0.62 20.17 -21.41
C GLY A 698 -1.94 19.85 -22.12
N LEU A 699 -1.85 19.05 -23.17
CA LEU A 699 -3.00 18.49 -23.89
C LEU A 699 -3.42 17.18 -23.23
N MET A 700 -4.73 16.94 -23.14
CA MET A 700 -5.33 15.70 -22.66
C MET A 700 -5.92 14.92 -23.83
N HIS A 701 -5.85 13.60 -23.74
CA HIS A 701 -6.25 12.66 -24.79
C HIS A 701 -7.33 11.70 -24.33
#